data_AF-A0A357LVH0-F1
#
_entry.id   AF-A0A357LVH0-F1
#
_cell.length_a   1.000
_cell.length_b   1.000
_cell.length_c   1.000
_cell.angle_alpha   90.00
_cell.angle_beta   90.00
_cell.angle_gamma   90.00
#
_symmetry.space_group_name_H-M   'P 1'
#
loop_
_entity.id
_entity.type
_entity.pdbx_description
1 polymer ?
#
loop_
_entity_poly.entity_id
_entity_poly.type
_entity_poly.pdbx_seq_one_letter_code
_entity_poly.pdbx_strand_id
1 'polypeptide(L)'
;MYQYLAYDDPFTRVSQQTDLENGLIYGSTSIDSLPTVDMEDGDSRILQCEMDRIGGYRYVWNGGYYDYMSNRDVDIPFSDSSSNDHSVSSYHYNILLTGNYLNYLSFAIESRMDVVRRAVRDVMDETPGINIGIMPFDADGDGAYIGHPIEPVSIAKDTISARLNMYSAESLTPVSEALYEAHLYFAGKEADAGDDARGTVVWEARPNPVGMFTGDNEGEYDAEPDERVWEDPDADDLVYSPPSSLTCTPSKILFFSDGEPTGDTSADSEIDDLIRDLAAYQQIPDVDYLDTTNCSQCGEEIAYYLAHADQRSDLAGIQTVSVDTMGGFFDRRESDEEEAIEFLTDMAEAGNGTFYTANNYEEMKDGLSDSFTNVNTDPSTFISPTVAVSSYNSLRVTEEIYYTVFQPAESTAWRGNLKRYKLGSEGQILADIGQDFDPENGESAYYLEGDAIDEDSGYFKLEARSYWSDEADGYYVDQGGMAHRFTLERNIFTDNGSALVSISDEISVPGSGLVGSLFSHLSSLLTDTLLSKDLLGISGASDEEQEDLINWIGGLSTGTDDDDNEIFIAREEMEDPLHSQPLIINYGPGDRVLFMGTNSGYLHAFRVELDNAGEVFSYIPRPLLTSPVYYQDPSSDLDDKAYGMDGRLSFWHKDLDYNNEVDGSDKVYLYAGMRRGGSSYYALDVTDPENPSIAWQIHGPYQDTNKNVPSVTTGFSALGQTWSRMVPAQIRWDGASRVVLFFTGGYDTDKDDQSVRTADDLGATLYMVDAETGALLWNASINATLSHSMQYSFTTDPIVLDRDNDGAS
;
A
#
# COMPACT_ATOMS: atom_id res chain seq x y z
N MET A 1 -48.42 6.56 -49.32
CA MET A 1 -49.51 6.18 -48.39
C MET A 1 -49.26 4.75 -47.96
N TYR A 2 -48.72 4.57 -46.75
CA TYR A 2 -48.68 3.35 -45.93
C TYR A 2 -48.05 2.01 -46.44
N GLN A 3 -47.19 1.48 -45.55
CA GLN A 3 -46.80 0.07 -45.30
C GLN A 3 -45.55 -0.57 -45.95
N TYR A 4 -44.54 -0.75 -45.06
CA TYR A 4 -43.70 -1.93 -44.77
C TYR A 4 -42.85 -2.62 -45.85
N LEU A 5 -41.54 -2.39 -45.76
CA LEU A 5 -40.50 -3.37 -45.33
C LEU A 5 -39.55 -2.56 -44.41
N ALA A 6 -39.33 -2.86 -43.13
CA ALA A 6 -38.63 -4.01 -42.52
C ALA A 6 -37.09 -3.96 -42.73
N TYR A 7 -36.37 -3.63 -41.65
CA TYR A 7 -34.93 -3.82 -41.35
C TYR A 7 -33.90 -3.79 -42.50
N ASP A 8 -32.92 -2.89 -42.37
CA ASP A 8 -31.54 -3.16 -42.77
C ASP A 8 -30.55 -2.54 -41.75
N ASP A 9 -29.44 -3.23 -41.57
CA ASP A 9 -28.44 -3.14 -40.49
C ASP A 9 -27.23 -2.28 -40.93
N PRO A 10 -26.72 -1.33 -40.09
CA PRO A 10 -25.56 -0.52 -40.45
C PRO A 10 -24.25 -1.31 -40.63
N PHE A 11 -24.15 -2.56 -40.15
CA PHE A 11 -22.93 -3.37 -40.25
C PHE A 11 -23.01 -4.49 -41.30
N THR A 12 -23.22 -4.13 -42.58
CA THR A 12 -23.01 -5.08 -43.70
C THR A 12 -21.85 -4.68 -44.61
N ARG A 13 -20.78 -5.50 -44.54
CA ARG A 13 -19.59 -5.44 -45.41
C ARG A 13 -19.97 -5.78 -46.87
N VAL A 14 -20.08 -4.78 -47.76
CA VAL A 14 -20.31 -5.02 -49.20
C VAL A 14 -18.99 -5.04 -49.96
N SER A 15 -18.53 -6.23 -50.35
CA SER A 15 -17.35 -6.41 -51.21
C SER A 15 -17.72 -6.59 -52.68
N GLN A 16 -17.15 -5.71 -53.52
CA GLN A 16 -16.89 -5.82 -54.97
C GLN A 16 -18.00 -5.69 -56.04
N GLN A 17 -17.71 -4.73 -56.94
CA GLN A 17 -17.97 -4.65 -58.39
C GLN A 17 -19.43 -4.62 -58.88
N THR A 18 -19.84 -3.57 -59.59
CA THR A 18 -19.24 -3.17 -60.88
C THR A 18 -18.99 -1.67 -61.06
N ASP A 19 -17.74 -1.34 -61.43
CA ASP A 19 -17.32 -0.64 -62.68
C ASP A 19 -18.23 0.49 -63.24
N LEU A 20 -17.79 1.70 -63.59
CA LEU A 20 -16.50 2.44 -63.70
C LEU A 20 -16.87 3.95 -63.56
N GLU A 21 -16.04 4.99 -63.44
CA GLU A 21 -14.59 5.30 -63.57
C GLU A 21 -14.38 6.65 -62.79
N ASN A 22 -13.27 7.10 -62.20
CA ASN A 22 -11.84 6.75 -62.16
C ASN A 22 -11.33 6.82 -60.68
N GLY A 23 -10.21 6.15 -60.35
CA GLY A 23 -9.68 6.00 -58.96
C GLY A 23 -9.13 7.28 -58.30
N LEU A 24 -8.74 7.27 -57.02
CA LEU A 24 -7.78 6.34 -56.38
C LEU A 24 -8.05 6.06 -54.88
N ILE A 25 -7.46 4.99 -54.34
CA ILE A 25 -7.39 4.64 -52.90
C ILE A 25 -5.92 4.30 -52.58
N TYR A 26 -5.40 4.72 -51.42
CA TYR A 26 -4.60 3.92 -50.46
C TYR A 26 -3.90 4.83 -49.41
N GLY A 27 -4.00 4.47 -48.14
CA GLY A 27 -3.24 5.07 -47.04
C GLY A 27 -3.81 4.66 -45.68
N SER A 28 -3.06 3.89 -44.90
CA SER A 28 -3.34 3.62 -43.49
C SER A 28 -2.49 4.54 -42.63
N THR A 29 -3.11 5.41 -41.85
CA THR A 29 -2.47 6.21 -40.80
C THR A 29 -3.32 6.15 -39.53
N SER A 30 -2.71 6.43 -38.37
CA SER A 30 -3.39 6.43 -37.07
C SER A 30 -4.38 7.59 -36.96
N ILE A 31 -5.16 7.59 -35.88
CA ILE A 31 -6.16 8.62 -35.59
C ILE A 31 -5.53 10.01 -35.39
N ASP A 32 -4.23 10.06 -35.08
CA ASP A 32 -3.43 11.27 -34.82
C ASP A 32 -3.05 12.06 -36.08
N SER A 33 -3.45 11.60 -37.28
CA SER A 33 -3.17 12.29 -38.55
C SER A 33 -4.40 12.96 -39.19
N LEU A 34 -5.35 13.42 -38.37
CA LEU A 34 -6.49 14.20 -38.83
C LEU A 34 -6.09 15.67 -39.06
N PRO A 35 -6.49 16.30 -40.19
CA PRO A 35 -6.04 17.64 -40.52
C PRO A 35 -6.69 18.69 -39.61
N THR A 36 -5.86 19.53 -39.00
CA THR A 36 -6.31 20.80 -38.41
C THR A 36 -6.85 21.74 -39.49
N VAL A 37 -7.72 22.66 -39.08
CA VAL A 37 -8.27 23.68 -39.98
C VAL A 37 -7.15 24.66 -40.36
N ASP A 38 -6.79 24.65 -41.65
CA ASP A 38 -5.69 25.42 -42.28
C ASP A 38 -4.27 25.14 -41.75
N MET A 39 -3.47 24.38 -42.52
CA MET A 39 -2.33 24.90 -43.30
C MET A 39 -1.39 23.77 -43.79
N GLU A 40 -1.15 23.68 -45.11
CA GLU A 40 0.20 23.70 -45.73
C GLU A 40 0.13 23.60 -47.27
N ASP A 41 1.19 24.09 -47.95
CA ASP A 41 1.23 24.27 -49.41
C ASP A 41 1.19 22.93 -50.18
N GLY A 42 0.06 22.66 -50.84
CA GLY A 42 -0.02 21.68 -51.94
C GLY A 42 -1.25 20.76 -51.94
N ASP A 43 -1.93 20.60 -50.80
CA ASP A 43 -3.04 19.66 -50.66
C ASP A 43 -4.39 20.39 -50.51
N SER A 44 -5.04 20.67 -51.64
CA SER A 44 -6.22 21.52 -51.71
C SER A 44 -7.51 20.79 -51.27
N ARG A 45 -7.88 20.98 -50.00
CA ARG A 45 -9.09 20.47 -49.34
C ARG A 45 -10.03 21.62 -49.00
N ILE A 46 -11.34 21.47 -49.21
CA ILE A 46 -12.33 22.53 -48.97
C ILE A 46 -13.59 21.99 -48.27
N LEU A 47 -14.13 22.83 -47.39
CA LEU A 47 -15.39 22.66 -46.65
C LEU A 47 -16.58 23.10 -47.51
N GLN A 48 -17.64 22.28 -47.63
CA GLN A 48 -18.92 22.72 -48.21
C GLN A 48 -20.11 22.34 -47.33
N CYS A 49 -20.90 23.34 -46.91
CA CYS A 49 -22.14 23.16 -46.17
C CYS A 49 -23.35 23.50 -47.06
N GLU A 50 -24.34 22.59 -47.13
CA GLU A 50 -25.56 22.84 -47.92
C GLU A 50 -26.44 23.96 -47.30
N MET A 51 -26.21 24.28 -46.02
CA MET A 51 -26.84 25.37 -45.27
C MET A 51 -26.46 26.78 -45.75
N ASP A 52 -25.34 26.94 -46.49
CA ASP A 52 -24.83 28.27 -46.86
C ASP A 52 -25.78 29.04 -47.80
N ARG A 53 -26.66 28.32 -48.52
CA ARG A 53 -27.74 28.94 -49.32
C ARG A 53 -28.90 29.51 -48.50
N ILE A 54 -28.95 29.28 -47.20
CA ILE A 54 -30.09 29.63 -46.32
C ILE A 54 -29.65 30.41 -45.08
N GLY A 55 -28.42 30.19 -44.56
CA GLY A 55 -27.96 30.75 -43.28
C GLY A 55 -27.22 32.10 -43.32
N GLY A 56 -26.65 32.51 -44.45
CA GLY A 56 -25.92 33.79 -44.56
C GLY A 56 -24.54 33.81 -43.88
N TYR A 57 -23.91 32.65 -43.72
CA TYR A 57 -22.53 32.51 -43.28
C TYR A 57 -21.55 33.09 -44.30
N ARG A 58 -20.38 33.54 -43.84
CA ARG A 58 -19.31 34.11 -44.68
C ARG A 58 -17.99 33.39 -44.48
N TYR A 59 -17.34 33.03 -45.57
CA TYR A 59 -15.98 32.50 -45.59
C TYR A 59 -14.97 33.63 -45.46
N VAL A 60 -13.89 33.41 -44.72
CA VAL A 60 -12.80 34.38 -44.53
C VAL A 60 -11.54 33.88 -45.22
N TRP A 61 -10.90 34.74 -46.04
CA TRP A 61 -9.65 34.40 -46.72
C TRP A 61 -8.81 35.64 -46.98
N ASN A 62 -7.53 35.61 -46.60
CA ASN A 62 -6.60 36.76 -46.67
C ASN A 62 -7.19 38.08 -46.10
N GLY A 63 -8.02 37.97 -45.06
CA GLY A 63 -8.70 39.10 -44.42
C GLY A 63 -9.92 39.68 -45.18
N GLY A 64 -10.32 39.08 -46.30
CA GLY A 64 -11.58 39.34 -46.98
C GLY A 64 -12.70 38.40 -46.52
N TYR A 65 -13.96 38.83 -46.65
CA TYR A 65 -15.16 38.04 -46.37
C TYR A 65 -15.90 37.75 -47.68
N TYR A 66 -16.40 36.53 -47.83
CA TYR A 66 -17.04 36.05 -49.07
C TYR A 66 -18.30 35.21 -48.78
N ASP A 67 -19.33 35.37 -49.63
CA ASP A 67 -20.64 34.72 -49.43
C ASP A 67 -20.79 33.35 -50.16
N TYR A 68 -19.90 32.99 -51.09
CA TYR A 68 -19.98 31.76 -51.91
C TYR A 68 -18.58 31.18 -52.19
N MET A 69 -18.49 29.93 -52.66
CA MET A 69 -17.26 29.37 -53.23
C MET A 69 -17.16 29.62 -54.74
N SER A 70 -15.94 29.82 -55.23
CA SER A 70 -15.67 30.31 -56.60
C SER A 70 -15.52 29.20 -57.64
N ASN A 71 -16.46 29.12 -58.58
CA ASN A 71 -16.46 28.19 -59.71
C ASN A 71 -15.51 28.54 -60.87
N ARG A 72 -14.59 29.49 -60.69
CA ARG A 72 -13.65 29.97 -61.72
C ARG A 72 -12.19 29.79 -61.33
N ASP A 73 -11.40 29.19 -62.22
CA ASP A 73 -9.94 29.34 -62.26
C ASP A 73 -9.62 30.85 -62.18
N VAL A 74 -8.85 31.39 -61.23
CA VAL A 74 -7.60 30.92 -60.61
C VAL A 74 -7.44 31.55 -59.21
N ASP A 75 -6.60 30.94 -58.36
CA ASP A 75 -5.97 31.50 -57.15
C ASP A 75 -6.84 32.04 -55.99
N ILE A 76 -8.18 32.04 -56.10
CA ILE A 76 -9.09 32.49 -55.01
C ILE A 76 -10.23 31.48 -54.81
N PRO A 77 -10.31 30.78 -53.66
CA PRO A 77 -11.32 29.74 -53.43
C PRO A 77 -12.75 30.28 -53.21
N PHE A 78 -12.92 31.56 -52.88
CA PHE A 78 -14.22 32.15 -52.50
C PHE A 78 -14.64 33.34 -53.40
N SER A 79 -15.93 33.67 -53.41
CA SER A 79 -16.53 34.70 -54.27
C SER A 79 -17.76 35.38 -53.64
N ASP A 80 -17.97 36.66 -53.89
CA ASP A 80 -19.15 37.44 -53.43
C ASP A 80 -20.39 37.29 -54.33
N SER A 81 -20.35 36.40 -55.33
CA SER A 81 -21.38 36.33 -56.37
C SER A 81 -21.96 34.93 -56.53
N SER A 82 -23.27 34.81 -56.30
CA SER A 82 -24.02 33.56 -56.52
C SER A 82 -24.02 33.08 -57.98
N SER A 83 -23.64 33.91 -58.96
CA SER A 83 -23.42 33.47 -60.34
C SER A 83 -22.11 32.69 -60.53
N ASN A 84 -21.19 32.82 -59.57
CA ASN A 84 -19.93 32.10 -59.50
C ASN A 84 -19.99 30.95 -58.46
N ASP A 85 -21.17 30.68 -57.86
CA ASP A 85 -21.39 29.56 -56.94
C ASP A 85 -21.13 28.21 -57.62
N HIS A 86 -20.69 27.21 -56.86
CA HIS A 86 -20.18 25.95 -57.39
C HIS A 86 -21.25 25.10 -58.10
N SER A 87 -20.87 24.54 -59.25
CA SER A 87 -21.56 23.43 -59.92
C SER A 87 -20.68 22.19 -59.82
N VAL A 88 -21.26 21.06 -59.42
CA VAL A 88 -20.59 19.80 -59.01
C VAL A 88 -19.94 19.01 -60.17
N SER A 89 -19.49 19.70 -61.24
CA SER A 89 -19.21 19.11 -62.54
C SER A 89 -17.83 19.47 -63.13
N SER A 90 -16.97 20.15 -62.38
CA SER A 90 -15.63 20.57 -62.82
C SER A 90 -14.71 20.68 -61.60
N TYR A 91 -13.64 19.86 -61.57
CA TYR A 91 -12.86 19.55 -60.37
C TYR A 91 -11.45 20.17 -60.39
N HIS A 92 -11.05 20.77 -59.27
CA HIS A 92 -9.66 21.18 -58.96
C HIS A 92 -9.23 20.90 -57.50
N TYR A 93 -10.08 20.28 -56.68
CA TYR A 93 -9.80 19.89 -55.30
C TYR A 93 -9.71 18.37 -55.21
N ASN A 94 -8.71 17.85 -54.48
CA ASN A 94 -8.47 16.42 -54.38
C ASN A 94 -9.41 15.73 -53.38
N ILE A 95 -9.87 16.46 -52.36
CA ILE A 95 -10.83 15.97 -51.35
C ILE A 95 -11.83 17.09 -51.05
N LEU A 96 -13.11 16.76 -51.09
CA LEU A 96 -14.23 17.60 -50.63
C LEU A 96 -14.93 16.88 -49.49
N LEU A 97 -15.00 17.51 -48.31
CA LEU A 97 -15.70 16.97 -47.15
C LEU A 97 -17.04 17.69 -47.01
N THR A 98 -18.13 16.92 -46.91
CA THR A 98 -19.46 17.51 -46.67
C THR A 98 -19.60 17.86 -45.20
N GLY A 99 -20.33 18.93 -44.88
CA GLY A 99 -20.63 19.28 -43.49
C GLY A 99 -21.25 18.12 -42.70
N ASN A 100 -22.06 17.28 -43.33
CA ASN A 100 -22.63 16.07 -42.68
C ASN A 100 -21.58 14.99 -42.37
N TYR A 101 -20.51 14.86 -43.15
CA TYR A 101 -19.44 13.91 -42.89
C TYR A 101 -18.51 14.39 -41.77
N LEU A 102 -18.28 15.69 -41.67
CA LEU A 102 -17.57 16.28 -40.53
C LEU A 102 -18.43 16.26 -39.26
N ASN A 103 -19.74 16.51 -39.37
CA ASN A 103 -20.66 16.27 -38.25
C ASN A 103 -20.61 14.81 -37.81
N TYR A 104 -20.63 13.83 -38.73
CA TYR A 104 -20.45 12.41 -38.36
C TYR A 104 -19.15 12.15 -37.60
N LEU A 105 -18.05 12.85 -37.94
CA LEU A 105 -16.78 12.75 -37.21
C LEU A 105 -16.80 13.50 -35.86
N SER A 106 -17.60 14.55 -35.70
CA SER A 106 -17.79 15.26 -34.41
C SER A 106 -18.88 14.65 -33.52
N PHE A 107 -19.73 13.77 -34.04
CA PHE A 107 -20.79 13.05 -33.32
C PHE A 107 -20.28 11.80 -32.57
N ALA A 108 -18.96 11.68 -32.40
CA ALA A 108 -18.29 10.56 -31.71
C ALA A 108 -17.44 11.04 -30.51
N ILE A 109 -17.80 12.18 -29.90
CA ILE A 109 -17.22 12.65 -28.64
C ILE A 109 -18.16 12.22 -27.52
N GLU A 110 -17.79 11.15 -26.81
CA GLU A 110 -18.45 10.71 -25.59
C GLU A 110 -18.48 11.86 -24.57
N SER A 111 -19.60 12.07 -23.88
CA SER A 111 -19.67 13.11 -22.85
C SER A 111 -18.89 12.70 -21.60
N ARG A 112 -18.41 13.65 -20.79
CA ARG A 112 -17.73 13.37 -19.51
C ARG A 112 -18.54 12.42 -18.62
N MET A 113 -19.84 12.70 -18.50
CA MET A 113 -20.79 11.86 -17.78
C MET A 113 -20.95 10.46 -18.42
N ASP A 114 -20.88 10.32 -19.75
CA ASP A 114 -20.88 9.00 -20.39
C ASP A 114 -19.57 8.22 -20.13
N VAL A 115 -18.42 8.91 -20.08
CA VAL A 115 -17.13 8.33 -19.66
C VAL A 115 -17.23 7.80 -18.22
N VAL A 116 -17.71 8.61 -17.27
CA VAL A 116 -17.93 8.21 -15.88
C VAL A 116 -18.90 7.02 -15.79
N ARG A 117 -20.07 7.10 -16.45
CA ARG A 117 -21.06 6.00 -16.51
C ARG A 117 -20.46 4.69 -17.05
N ARG A 118 -19.50 4.76 -17.98
CA ARG A 118 -18.85 3.59 -18.58
C ARG A 118 -17.75 3.05 -17.67
N ALA A 119 -16.86 3.89 -17.16
CA ALA A 119 -15.80 3.49 -16.25
C ALA A 119 -16.35 2.83 -14.97
N VAL A 120 -17.32 3.46 -14.29
CA VAL A 120 -17.93 2.91 -13.08
C VAL A 120 -18.59 1.55 -13.34
N ARG A 121 -19.19 1.34 -14.51
CA ARG A 121 -19.74 0.02 -14.90
C ARG A 121 -18.66 -1.02 -15.13
N ASP A 122 -17.67 -0.69 -15.95
CA ASP A 122 -16.63 -1.65 -16.31
C ASP A 122 -15.79 -2.05 -15.09
N VAL A 123 -15.59 -1.15 -14.10
CA VAL A 123 -14.96 -1.49 -12.80
C VAL A 123 -15.88 -2.32 -11.90
N MET A 124 -17.19 -2.00 -11.79
CA MET A 124 -18.14 -2.88 -11.08
C MET A 124 -18.24 -4.30 -11.67
N ASP A 125 -17.96 -4.46 -12.97
CA ASP A 125 -17.91 -5.75 -13.66
C ASP A 125 -16.63 -6.53 -13.37
N GLU A 126 -15.52 -5.83 -13.15
CA GLU A 126 -14.17 -6.38 -13.00
C GLU A 126 -13.72 -6.57 -11.54
N THR A 127 -14.38 -5.90 -10.57
CA THR A 127 -14.03 -5.93 -9.14
C THR A 127 -15.07 -6.70 -8.27
N PRO A 128 -15.13 -8.05 -8.33
CA PRO A 128 -16.03 -8.84 -7.50
C PRO A 128 -15.52 -8.97 -6.06
N GLY A 129 -16.33 -8.56 -5.08
CA GLY A 129 -16.04 -8.78 -3.65
C GLY A 129 -16.26 -7.56 -2.76
N ILE A 130 -16.33 -6.37 -3.36
CA ILE A 130 -16.60 -5.11 -2.67
C ILE A 130 -18.09 -4.88 -2.39
N ASN A 131 -18.37 -4.03 -1.41
CA ASN A 131 -19.67 -3.36 -1.24
C ASN A 131 -19.57 -1.96 -1.84
N ILE A 132 -20.64 -1.49 -2.48
CA ILE A 132 -20.66 -0.19 -3.17
C ILE A 132 -22.01 0.50 -2.97
N GLY A 133 -21.98 1.81 -2.76
CA GLY A 133 -23.13 2.72 -2.80
C GLY A 133 -22.93 3.78 -3.88
N ILE A 134 -23.87 4.72 -4.01
CA ILE A 134 -23.66 5.92 -4.85
C ILE A 134 -24.34 7.13 -4.25
N MET A 135 -23.63 8.26 -4.26
CA MET A 135 -24.03 9.52 -3.64
C MET A 135 -23.88 10.66 -4.65
N PRO A 136 -24.93 10.97 -5.45
CA PRO A 136 -24.95 12.17 -6.28
C PRO A 136 -25.13 13.46 -5.45
N PHE A 137 -24.64 14.57 -5.97
CA PHE A 137 -24.97 15.90 -5.45
C PHE A 137 -26.47 16.20 -5.54
N ASP A 138 -26.93 17.03 -4.62
CA ASP A 138 -28.22 17.71 -4.68
C ASP A 138 -28.16 18.84 -5.73
N ALA A 139 -29.28 19.02 -6.44
CA ALA A 139 -29.40 20.01 -7.51
C ALA A 139 -29.73 21.44 -7.01
N ASP A 140 -30.27 21.60 -5.80
CA ASP A 140 -30.44 22.93 -5.19
C ASP A 140 -29.09 23.48 -4.65
N GLY A 141 -28.13 22.58 -4.38
CA GLY A 141 -26.76 22.87 -3.97
C GLY A 141 -26.54 22.84 -2.46
N ASP A 142 -27.49 22.27 -1.71
CA ASP A 142 -27.42 22.20 -0.25
C ASP A 142 -26.61 20.97 0.24
N GLY A 143 -26.22 20.05 -0.66
CA GLY A 143 -25.27 18.98 -0.38
C GLY A 143 -25.34 17.80 -1.34
N ALA A 144 -25.54 16.61 -0.80
CA ALA A 144 -25.70 15.37 -1.56
C ALA A 144 -26.75 14.46 -0.92
N TYR A 145 -27.07 13.33 -1.56
CA TYR A 145 -27.97 12.34 -0.98
C TYR A 145 -27.53 10.92 -1.31
N ILE A 146 -27.83 9.96 -0.42
CA ILE A 146 -27.50 8.54 -0.65
C ILE A 146 -28.46 7.94 -1.69
N GLY A 147 -28.10 8.06 -2.97
CA GLY A 147 -28.86 7.51 -4.09
C GLY A 147 -28.98 5.98 -4.05
N HIS A 148 -27.99 5.27 -3.50
CA HIS A 148 -28.09 3.84 -3.22
C HIS A 148 -27.21 3.47 -2.00
N PRO A 149 -27.74 2.70 -1.02
CA PRO A 149 -26.99 2.31 0.16
C PRO A 149 -25.86 1.34 -0.19
N ILE A 150 -24.83 1.29 0.65
CA ILE A 150 -23.68 0.40 0.46
C ILE A 150 -24.12 -1.06 0.62
N GLU A 151 -24.10 -1.82 -0.48
CA GLU A 151 -24.37 -3.27 -0.48
C GLU A 151 -23.44 -4.01 -1.47
N PRO A 152 -23.29 -5.34 -1.39
CA PRO A 152 -22.38 -6.10 -2.25
C PRO A 152 -22.59 -5.79 -3.74
N VAL A 153 -21.52 -5.52 -4.50
CA VAL A 153 -21.60 -5.13 -5.93
C VAL A 153 -22.39 -6.13 -6.78
N SER A 154 -22.33 -7.43 -6.43
CA SER A 154 -23.13 -8.50 -7.03
C SER A 154 -24.66 -8.35 -6.92
N ILE A 155 -25.13 -7.43 -6.07
CA ILE A 155 -26.54 -7.06 -5.85
C ILE A 155 -26.77 -5.63 -6.34
N ALA A 156 -25.88 -4.69 -5.97
CA ALA A 156 -26.02 -3.26 -6.26
C ALA A 156 -25.94 -2.92 -7.76
N LYS A 157 -25.07 -3.62 -8.52
CA LYS A 157 -24.64 -3.25 -9.88
C LYS A 157 -25.77 -2.90 -10.85
N ASP A 158 -26.82 -3.72 -10.93
CA ASP A 158 -27.93 -3.48 -11.87
C ASP A 158 -28.73 -2.21 -11.49
N THR A 159 -28.90 -1.96 -10.19
CA THR A 159 -29.61 -0.80 -9.63
C THR A 159 -28.79 0.48 -9.79
N ILE A 160 -27.50 0.47 -9.42
CA ILE A 160 -26.57 1.59 -9.62
C ILE A 160 -26.46 1.90 -11.12
N SER A 161 -26.30 0.88 -11.98
CA SER A 161 -26.25 1.06 -13.44
C SER A 161 -27.51 1.70 -14.01
N ALA A 162 -28.69 1.43 -13.42
CA ALA A 162 -29.94 2.07 -13.80
C ALA A 162 -29.99 3.54 -13.33
N ARG A 163 -29.63 3.84 -12.07
CA ARG A 163 -29.58 5.20 -11.52
C ARG A 163 -28.57 6.09 -12.28
N LEU A 164 -27.39 5.57 -12.60
CA LEU A 164 -26.37 6.25 -13.42
C LEU A 164 -26.88 6.68 -14.81
N ASN A 165 -27.88 6.01 -15.40
CA ASN A 165 -28.50 6.46 -16.67
C ASN A 165 -29.46 7.64 -16.48
N MET A 166 -29.90 7.92 -15.26
CA MET A 166 -30.91 8.93 -14.97
C MET A 166 -30.29 10.27 -14.59
N TYR A 167 -29.16 10.27 -13.87
CA TYR A 167 -28.47 11.48 -13.42
C TYR A 167 -28.00 12.34 -14.59
N SER A 168 -28.19 13.66 -14.49
CA SER A 168 -27.61 14.65 -15.40
C SER A 168 -26.25 15.19 -14.91
N ALA A 169 -25.61 16.01 -15.74
CA ALA A 169 -24.45 16.84 -15.40
C ALA A 169 -24.83 18.29 -15.02
N GLU A 170 -26.11 18.67 -15.07
CA GLU A 170 -26.58 19.96 -14.54
C GLU A 170 -26.83 19.87 -13.03
N SER A 171 -25.87 20.37 -12.24
CA SER A 171 -25.88 20.49 -10.77
C SER A 171 -24.93 21.61 -10.30
N LEU A 172 -24.92 21.90 -8.99
CA LEU A 172 -23.84 22.60 -8.30
C LEU A 172 -22.79 21.59 -7.75
N THR A 173 -21.72 22.11 -7.12
CA THR A 173 -20.59 21.32 -6.59
C THR A 173 -20.38 21.59 -5.08
N PRO A 174 -21.30 21.18 -4.20
CA PRO A 174 -21.14 21.28 -2.75
C PRO A 174 -20.32 20.07 -2.22
N VAL A 175 -19.00 20.22 -2.25
CA VAL A 175 -18.00 19.23 -1.81
C VAL A 175 -18.12 18.96 -0.31
N SER A 176 -18.08 20.02 0.48
CA SER A 176 -17.99 19.99 1.95
C SER A 176 -19.28 19.43 2.56
N GLU A 177 -20.42 19.90 2.08
CA GLU A 177 -21.74 19.38 2.46
C GLU A 177 -21.92 17.93 2.02
N ALA A 178 -21.43 17.54 0.83
CA ALA A 178 -21.54 16.15 0.38
C ALA A 178 -20.75 15.17 1.26
N LEU A 179 -19.53 15.55 1.69
CA LEU A 179 -18.75 14.76 2.64
C LEU A 179 -19.33 14.82 4.06
N TYR A 180 -19.93 15.93 4.48
CA TYR A 180 -20.64 16.03 5.75
C TYR A 180 -21.89 15.13 5.78
N GLU A 181 -22.69 15.13 4.72
CA GLU A 181 -23.84 14.21 4.59
C GLU A 181 -23.36 12.73 4.55
N ALA A 182 -22.19 12.45 3.95
CA ALA A 182 -21.59 11.12 4.00
C ALA A 182 -21.21 10.74 5.44
N HIS A 183 -20.66 11.66 6.24
CA HIS A 183 -20.46 11.48 7.68
C HIS A 183 -21.77 11.14 8.40
N LEU A 184 -22.87 11.86 8.13
CA LEU A 184 -24.18 11.58 8.71
C LEU A 184 -24.67 10.16 8.37
N TYR A 185 -24.49 9.72 7.11
CA TYR A 185 -24.82 8.37 6.68
C TYR A 185 -23.98 7.28 7.36
N PHE A 186 -22.65 7.45 7.44
CA PHE A 186 -21.78 6.49 8.11
C PHE A 186 -22.05 6.43 9.62
N ALA A 187 -22.35 7.57 10.25
CA ALA A 187 -22.65 7.68 11.67
C ALA A 187 -24.08 7.24 12.07
N GLY A 188 -25.00 7.09 11.11
CA GLY A 188 -26.41 6.78 11.38
C GLY A 188 -27.14 7.93 12.07
N LYS A 189 -26.89 9.15 11.61
CA LYS A 189 -27.52 10.39 12.10
C LYS A 189 -28.73 10.77 11.25
N GLU A 190 -29.46 11.79 11.73
CA GLU A 190 -30.43 12.55 10.93
C GLU A 190 -29.73 13.10 9.68
N ALA A 191 -30.38 13.05 8.52
CA ALA A 191 -29.91 13.70 7.30
C ALA A 191 -30.02 15.23 7.41
N ASP A 192 -29.20 15.97 6.66
CA ASP A 192 -29.25 17.44 6.63
C ASP A 192 -29.72 17.94 5.25
N ALA A 193 -29.12 17.43 4.17
CA ALA A 193 -29.57 17.69 2.79
C ALA A 193 -30.30 16.49 2.16
N GLY A 194 -30.07 15.28 2.65
CA GLY A 194 -30.53 14.04 1.99
C GLY A 194 -32.02 13.72 2.14
N ASP A 195 -32.76 14.43 3.01
CA ASP A 195 -34.18 14.17 3.28
C ASP A 195 -35.13 14.91 2.32
N ASP A 196 -34.75 16.09 1.80
CA ASP A 196 -35.54 16.86 0.82
C ASP A 196 -34.84 17.17 -0.53
N ALA A 197 -33.62 16.63 -0.72
CA ALA A 197 -32.78 16.72 -1.92
C ALA A 197 -33.51 16.67 -3.26
N ARG A 198 -32.97 17.42 -4.24
CA ARG A 198 -33.38 17.46 -5.64
C ARG A 198 -32.49 16.60 -6.52
N GLY A 199 -33.11 15.89 -7.46
CA GLY A 199 -32.42 15.20 -8.55
C GLY A 199 -32.69 15.81 -9.92
N THR A 200 -31.64 16.08 -10.69
CA THR A 200 -31.76 16.43 -12.12
C THR A 200 -31.80 15.17 -12.99
N VAL A 201 -32.87 14.97 -13.76
CA VAL A 201 -33.06 13.77 -14.60
C VAL A 201 -33.44 14.06 -16.06
N VAL A 202 -33.03 13.17 -16.96
CA VAL A 202 -33.27 13.27 -18.42
C VAL A 202 -34.61 12.63 -18.84
N TRP A 203 -35.58 13.45 -19.29
CA TRP A 203 -36.99 13.04 -19.41
C TRP A 203 -37.37 12.13 -20.59
N GLU A 204 -36.54 12.02 -21.63
CA GLU A 204 -36.72 11.03 -22.70
C GLU A 204 -35.41 10.28 -22.98
N ALA A 205 -35.11 9.28 -22.15
CA ALA A 205 -34.12 8.26 -22.46
C ALA A 205 -34.51 7.47 -23.73
N ARG A 206 -34.09 7.96 -24.90
CA ARG A 206 -34.22 7.24 -26.19
C ARG A 206 -32.96 6.42 -26.42
N PRO A 207 -32.99 5.07 -26.25
CA PRO A 207 -31.82 4.25 -26.49
C PRO A 207 -31.45 4.26 -27.98
N ASN A 208 -30.40 5.01 -28.30
CA ASN A 208 -29.69 4.94 -29.58
C ASN A 208 -28.71 3.75 -29.52
N PRO A 209 -28.42 3.00 -30.61
CA PRO A 209 -27.53 1.83 -30.56
C PRO A 209 -26.05 2.09 -30.25
N VAL A 210 -25.72 3.29 -29.74
CA VAL A 210 -24.35 3.78 -29.47
C VAL A 210 -24.25 4.45 -28.08
N GLY A 211 -25.20 4.19 -27.17
CA GLY A 211 -25.13 4.63 -25.76
C GLY A 211 -25.47 6.10 -25.49
N MET A 212 -25.17 7.02 -26.41
CA MET A 212 -25.43 8.46 -26.23
C MET A 212 -26.91 8.81 -26.05
N PHE A 213 -27.21 9.54 -24.97
CA PHE A 213 -28.47 10.21 -24.74
C PHE A 213 -28.45 11.63 -25.32
N THR A 214 -29.44 11.98 -26.14
CA THR A 214 -29.64 13.35 -26.65
C THR A 214 -31.08 13.76 -26.41
N GLY A 215 -31.30 14.67 -25.46
CA GLY A 215 -32.64 15.07 -25.05
C GLY A 215 -32.67 16.47 -24.45
N ASP A 216 -33.19 17.45 -25.22
CA ASP A 216 -33.34 18.86 -24.84
C ASP A 216 -34.44 19.10 -23.77
N ASN A 217 -34.68 18.17 -22.84
CA ASN A 217 -35.69 18.26 -21.78
C ASN A 217 -35.14 17.66 -20.47
N GLU A 218 -34.45 18.50 -19.71
CA GLU A 218 -34.05 18.23 -18.33
C GLU A 218 -35.02 18.92 -17.37
N GLY A 219 -35.00 18.53 -16.09
CA GLY A 219 -35.78 19.19 -15.05
C GLY A 219 -35.52 18.58 -13.67
N GLU A 220 -35.64 19.43 -12.65
CA GLU A 220 -35.50 19.14 -11.22
C GLU A 220 -36.76 18.44 -10.67
N TYR A 221 -36.54 17.39 -9.86
CA TYR A 221 -37.59 16.64 -9.17
C TYR A 221 -37.16 16.35 -7.74
N ASP A 222 -38.11 16.04 -6.85
CA ASP A 222 -37.77 15.43 -5.56
C ASP A 222 -36.93 14.18 -5.83
N ALA A 223 -35.78 14.03 -5.17
CA ALA A 223 -34.98 12.83 -5.29
C ALA A 223 -35.77 11.63 -4.74
N GLU A 224 -35.59 10.45 -5.33
CA GLU A 224 -36.10 9.19 -4.76
C GLU A 224 -34.90 8.31 -4.34
N PRO A 225 -34.33 8.52 -3.13
CA PRO A 225 -33.43 7.57 -2.47
C PRO A 225 -34.04 6.16 -2.42
N ASP A 226 -33.20 5.15 -2.23
CA ASP A 226 -33.69 3.79 -1.95
C ASP A 226 -34.29 3.77 -0.54
N GLU A 227 -35.51 3.24 -0.34
CA GLU A 227 -36.17 3.21 0.98
C GLU A 227 -35.30 2.57 2.09
N ARG A 228 -34.32 1.72 1.72
CA ARG A 228 -33.37 1.06 2.64
C ARG A 228 -32.26 1.97 3.17
N VAL A 229 -32.16 3.20 2.68
CA VAL A 229 -31.24 4.24 3.17
C VAL A 229 -31.63 4.71 4.57
N TRP A 230 -32.91 4.62 4.91
CA TRP A 230 -33.50 5.15 6.14
C TRP A 230 -33.76 4.05 7.19
N GLU A 231 -33.65 4.38 8.48
CA GLU A 231 -34.12 3.48 9.55
C GLU A 231 -35.65 3.31 9.53
N ASP A 232 -36.38 4.40 9.28
CA ASP A 232 -37.83 4.44 9.09
C ASP A 232 -38.18 5.47 7.99
N PRO A 233 -38.46 5.04 6.74
CA PRO A 233 -38.76 5.94 5.63
C PRO A 233 -40.14 6.62 5.73
N ASP A 234 -40.96 6.28 6.75
CA ASP A 234 -42.24 6.93 7.04
C ASP A 234 -42.12 7.99 8.18
N ALA A 235 -40.91 8.31 8.65
CA ALA A 235 -40.67 9.28 9.74
C ALA A 235 -40.82 10.75 9.29
N ASP A 236 -41.10 11.65 10.26
CA ASP A 236 -41.15 13.11 10.02
C ASP A 236 -39.72 13.72 9.92
N ASP A 237 -38.75 13.15 10.64
CA ASP A 237 -37.32 13.50 10.63
C ASP A 237 -36.54 12.25 10.16
N LEU A 238 -35.82 12.29 9.03
CA LEU A 238 -35.24 11.08 8.41
C LEU A 238 -33.83 10.77 8.93
N VAL A 239 -33.67 9.58 9.54
CA VAL A 239 -32.41 9.08 10.08
C VAL A 239 -31.83 7.99 9.18
N TYR A 240 -30.56 8.12 8.85
CA TYR A 240 -29.84 7.15 8.03
C TYR A 240 -29.69 5.79 8.74
N SER A 241 -29.89 4.71 7.99
CA SER A 241 -29.53 3.35 8.37
C SER A 241 -28.06 3.10 7.95
N PRO A 242 -27.08 3.18 8.87
CA PRO A 242 -25.67 3.14 8.53
C PRO A 242 -25.23 1.74 8.02
N PRO A 243 -24.17 1.66 7.20
CA PRO A 243 -23.74 0.42 6.60
C PRO A 243 -23.18 -0.57 7.64
N SER A 244 -23.67 -1.82 7.60
CA SER A 244 -23.28 -2.88 8.55
C SER A 244 -21.81 -3.31 8.47
N SER A 245 -21.07 -2.89 7.44
CA SER A 245 -19.65 -3.22 7.21
C SER A 245 -18.66 -2.47 8.11
N LEU A 246 -19.04 -1.34 8.70
CA LEU A 246 -18.12 -0.49 9.50
C LEU A 246 -17.45 -1.23 10.67
N THR A 247 -18.08 -2.28 11.21
CA THR A 247 -17.58 -2.99 12.41
C THR A 247 -16.23 -3.72 12.20
N CYS A 248 -15.90 -4.17 10.98
CA CYS A 248 -14.69 -4.96 10.69
C CYS A 248 -14.15 -4.82 9.25
N THR A 249 -14.63 -3.86 8.46
CA THR A 249 -14.19 -3.68 7.07
C THR A 249 -13.89 -2.20 6.86
N PRO A 250 -12.73 -1.86 6.27
CA PRO A 250 -12.39 -0.47 6.00
C PRO A 250 -13.43 0.12 5.06
N SER A 251 -13.76 1.39 5.26
CA SER A 251 -14.73 2.11 4.46
C SER A 251 -14.04 3.30 3.80
N LYS A 252 -14.43 3.58 2.56
CA LYS A 252 -13.79 4.59 1.71
C LYS A 252 -14.85 5.37 0.96
N ILE A 253 -14.62 6.67 0.82
CA ILE A 253 -15.30 7.54 -0.16
C ILE A 253 -14.32 7.75 -1.31
N LEU A 254 -14.81 7.65 -2.55
CA LEU A 254 -14.11 8.19 -3.73
C LEU A 254 -14.92 9.38 -4.23
N PHE A 255 -14.38 10.57 -4.00
CA PHE A 255 -15.01 11.82 -4.41
C PHE A 255 -14.59 12.16 -5.85
N PHE A 256 -15.54 12.55 -6.72
CA PHE A 256 -15.25 12.94 -8.10
C PHE A 256 -15.79 14.35 -8.42
N SER A 257 -14.95 15.21 -9.02
CA SER A 257 -15.37 16.52 -9.55
C SER A 257 -14.66 16.87 -10.85
N ASP A 258 -15.33 17.63 -11.72
CA ASP A 258 -14.76 18.24 -12.93
C ASP A 258 -14.64 19.77 -12.86
N GLY A 259 -14.68 20.33 -11.64
CA GLY A 259 -14.46 21.76 -11.36
C GLY A 259 -14.38 22.13 -9.87
N GLU A 260 -14.12 23.42 -9.61
CA GLU A 260 -14.05 24.05 -8.28
C GLU A 260 -15.37 23.89 -7.47
N PRO A 261 -15.32 23.92 -6.13
CA PRO A 261 -16.52 23.91 -5.29
C PRO A 261 -17.44 25.11 -5.56
N THR A 262 -18.75 24.87 -5.63
CA THR A 262 -19.77 25.90 -5.84
C THR A 262 -21.07 25.55 -5.11
N GLY A 263 -21.59 26.48 -4.30
CA GLY A 263 -22.68 26.20 -3.32
C GLY A 263 -22.15 25.89 -1.91
N ASP A 264 -20.84 25.65 -1.82
CA ASP A 264 -20.07 25.14 -0.68
C ASP A 264 -19.93 26.16 0.49
N THR A 265 -20.90 26.20 1.41
CA THR A 265 -20.93 27.07 2.62
C THR A 265 -22.01 26.69 3.67
N SER A 266 -22.86 25.70 3.39
CA SER A 266 -24.02 25.34 4.21
C SER A 266 -23.66 24.48 5.42
N ALA A 267 -22.59 23.67 5.35
CA ALA A 267 -22.12 22.81 6.45
C ALA A 267 -20.84 23.32 7.18
N ASP A 268 -20.28 24.46 6.78
CA ASP A 268 -19.01 24.99 7.32
C ASP A 268 -19.00 25.06 8.86
N SER A 269 -20.11 25.50 9.49
CA SER A 269 -20.18 25.63 10.96
C SER A 269 -20.22 24.30 11.70
N GLU A 270 -20.85 23.31 11.09
CA GLU A 270 -21.00 21.96 11.61
C GLU A 270 -19.68 21.20 11.50
N ILE A 271 -18.93 21.42 10.42
CA ILE A 271 -17.58 20.87 10.21
C ILE A 271 -16.56 21.54 11.16
N ASP A 272 -16.59 22.86 11.35
CA ASP A 272 -15.76 23.56 12.37
C ASP A 272 -16.01 23.00 13.78
N ASP A 273 -17.28 22.80 14.15
CA ASP A 273 -17.66 22.20 15.43
C ASP A 273 -17.09 20.77 15.58
N LEU A 274 -17.12 19.94 14.53
CA LEU A 274 -16.54 18.59 14.52
C LEU A 274 -15.00 18.59 14.68
N ILE A 275 -14.29 19.41 13.89
CA ILE A 275 -12.82 19.51 13.94
C ILE A 275 -12.34 20.10 15.26
N ARG A 276 -13.02 21.13 15.77
CA ARG A 276 -12.66 21.77 17.04
C ARG A 276 -12.88 20.83 18.24
N ASP A 277 -13.92 19.98 18.19
CA ASP A 277 -14.09 18.93 19.18
C ASP A 277 -13.00 17.84 19.02
N LEU A 278 -12.61 17.44 17.80
CA LEU A 278 -11.50 16.51 17.57
C LEU A 278 -10.16 17.05 18.10
N ALA A 279 -9.84 18.32 17.83
CA ALA A 279 -8.65 19.03 18.31
C ALA A 279 -8.58 19.19 19.84
N ALA A 280 -9.71 19.01 20.55
CA ALA A 280 -9.72 18.95 22.01
C ALA A 280 -9.24 17.60 22.58
N TYR A 281 -9.16 16.56 21.75
CA TYR A 281 -8.75 15.19 22.11
C TYR A 281 -7.52 14.67 21.37
N GLN A 282 -7.23 15.17 20.16
CA GLN A 282 -6.09 14.82 19.33
C GLN A 282 -5.24 16.06 19.00
N GLN A 283 -3.93 15.89 18.79
CA GLN A 283 -3.11 16.92 18.15
C GLN A 283 -3.26 16.79 16.64
N ILE A 284 -3.98 17.72 16.02
CA ILE A 284 -4.07 17.83 14.56
C ILE A 284 -2.74 18.44 14.05
N PRO A 285 -2.15 17.92 12.94
CA PRO A 285 -0.96 18.50 12.31
C PRO A 285 -1.12 19.99 11.98
N ASP A 286 -0.04 20.76 12.17
CA ASP A 286 0.05 22.17 11.76
C ASP A 286 0.50 22.21 10.29
N VAL A 287 -0.46 21.97 9.39
CA VAL A 287 -0.29 21.93 7.92
C VAL A 287 -1.11 23.06 7.27
N ASP A 288 -0.59 23.62 6.18
CA ASP A 288 -1.17 24.83 5.56
C ASP A 288 -2.60 24.62 5.00
N TYR A 289 -3.03 23.37 4.79
CA TYR A 289 -4.36 22.98 4.27
C TYR A 289 -5.41 22.63 5.34
N LEU A 290 -5.15 22.82 6.65
CA LEU A 290 -6.15 22.59 7.72
C LEU A 290 -6.35 23.83 8.62
N ASP A 291 -7.49 24.52 8.50
CA ASP A 291 -7.92 25.57 9.45
C ASP A 291 -8.83 24.99 10.55
N THR A 292 -8.19 24.64 11.67
CA THR A 292 -8.85 24.12 12.88
C THR A 292 -9.63 25.16 13.70
N THR A 293 -9.84 26.38 13.17
CA THR A 293 -10.38 27.52 13.93
C THR A 293 -11.57 28.22 13.29
N ASN A 294 -11.58 28.44 11.97
CA ASN A 294 -12.74 28.80 11.13
C ASN A 294 -12.44 28.42 9.67
N CYS A 295 -12.58 27.15 9.30
CA CYS A 295 -12.50 26.73 7.91
C CYS A 295 -13.57 27.43 7.03
N SER A 296 -13.37 27.41 5.71
CA SER A 296 -14.36 27.87 4.74
C SER A 296 -14.23 27.05 3.48
N GLN A 297 -15.34 26.49 2.99
CA GLN A 297 -15.32 25.43 1.98
C GLN A 297 -14.64 24.15 2.50
N CYS A 298 -14.98 23.76 3.74
CA CYS A 298 -14.22 22.88 4.65
C CYS A 298 -14.01 21.39 4.21
N GLY A 299 -13.56 21.14 2.97
CA GLY A 299 -13.40 19.81 2.37
C GLY A 299 -12.27 19.01 3.00
N GLU A 300 -11.11 19.63 3.18
CA GLU A 300 -9.93 19.07 3.84
C GLU A 300 -10.24 18.73 5.31
N GLU A 301 -10.94 19.61 6.03
CA GLU A 301 -11.37 19.37 7.41
C GLU A 301 -12.30 18.17 7.55
N ILE A 302 -13.35 18.07 6.72
CA ILE A 302 -14.30 16.94 6.83
C ILE A 302 -13.66 15.63 6.37
N ALA A 303 -12.76 15.67 5.37
CA ALA A 303 -11.95 14.51 4.99
C ALA A 303 -11.02 14.06 6.13
N TYR A 304 -10.35 15.01 6.80
CA TYR A 304 -9.54 14.73 7.99
C TYR A 304 -10.37 14.11 9.11
N TYR A 305 -11.55 14.67 9.40
CA TYR A 305 -12.45 14.14 10.41
C TYR A 305 -12.91 12.71 10.09
N LEU A 306 -13.32 12.44 8.85
CA LEU A 306 -13.71 11.10 8.39
C LEU A 306 -12.58 10.08 8.61
N ALA A 307 -11.34 10.46 8.30
CA ALA A 307 -10.17 9.59 8.37
C ALA A 307 -9.60 9.36 9.79
N HIS A 308 -9.87 10.26 10.74
CA HIS A 308 -9.23 10.25 12.08
C HIS A 308 -10.19 10.17 13.27
N ALA A 309 -11.47 10.48 13.08
CA ALA A 309 -12.49 10.39 14.13
C ALA A 309 -13.30 9.08 14.02
N ASP A 310 -13.85 8.64 15.15
CA ASP A 310 -14.76 7.50 15.19
C ASP A 310 -16.13 7.90 14.62
N GLN A 311 -16.51 7.30 13.49
CA GLN A 311 -17.81 7.52 12.89
C GLN A 311 -18.94 6.80 13.67
N ARG A 312 -18.66 5.74 14.45
CA ARG A 312 -19.71 4.85 14.99
C ARG A 312 -19.49 4.39 16.45
N SER A 313 -19.56 5.36 17.37
CA SER A 313 -19.45 5.17 18.83
C SER A 313 -20.38 4.13 19.53
N ASP A 314 -21.34 3.51 18.82
CA ASP A 314 -22.12 2.35 19.31
C ASP A 314 -21.46 0.98 18.99
N LEU A 315 -20.45 0.96 18.12
CA LEU A 315 -19.58 -0.17 17.83
C LEU A 315 -18.32 -0.11 18.70
N ALA A 316 -17.43 -1.11 18.57
CA ALA A 316 -16.22 -1.23 19.36
C ALA A 316 -14.97 -0.97 18.51
N GLY A 317 -14.03 -0.17 19.03
CA GLY A 317 -12.92 0.40 18.27
C GLY A 317 -13.31 1.72 17.60
N ILE A 318 -12.39 2.32 16.83
CA ILE A 318 -12.64 3.51 16.00
C ILE A 318 -13.01 3.03 14.60
N GLN A 319 -14.13 3.49 14.04
CA GLN A 319 -14.46 3.22 12.63
C GLN A 319 -14.18 4.48 11.84
N THR A 320 -13.05 4.52 11.12
CA THR A 320 -12.68 5.61 10.22
C THR A 320 -13.14 5.34 8.79
N VAL A 321 -13.16 6.39 7.97
CA VAL A 321 -13.50 6.36 6.54
C VAL A 321 -12.44 7.15 5.79
N SER A 322 -11.68 6.50 4.90
CA SER A 322 -10.70 7.23 4.08
C SER A 322 -11.37 7.96 2.92
N VAL A 323 -10.80 9.07 2.46
CA VAL A 323 -11.31 9.85 1.33
C VAL A 323 -10.28 9.89 0.21
N ASP A 324 -10.54 9.13 -0.85
CA ASP A 324 -9.87 9.32 -2.13
C ASP A 324 -10.59 10.42 -2.92
N THR A 325 -9.86 11.10 -3.80
CA THR A 325 -10.40 12.16 -4.65
C THR A 325 -10.03 11.93 -6.11
N MET A 326 -10.83 12.49 -7.01
CA MET A 326 -10.63 12.30 -8.45
C MET A 326 -11.03 13.56 -9.22
N GLY A 327 -10.05 14.16 -9.90
CA GLY A 327 -10.19 15.40 -10.65
C GLY A 327 -9.87 15.22 -12.13
N GLY A 328 -10.66 15.80 -13.02
CA GLY A 328 -10.34 15.77 -14.45
C GLY A 328 -11.30 16.57 -15.32
N PHE A 329 -10.93 16.71 -16.59
CA PHE A 329 -11.66 17.49 -17.60
C PHE A 329 -11.72 19.01 -17.29
N PHE A 330 -10.66 19.60 -16.73
CA PHE A 330 -10.61 21.03 -16.44
C PHE A 330 -10.41 21.90 -17.72
N ASP A 331 -11.47 22.08 -18.53
CA ASP A 331 -11.46 22.88 -19.78
C ASP A 331 -11.46 24.42 -19.55
N ARG A 332 -10.94 24.90 -18.41
CA ARG A 332 -10.91 26.35 -18.06
C ARG A 332 -9.50 26.94 -18.25
N ARG A 333 -9.17 28.05 -17.58
CA ARG A 333 -7.82 28.63 -17.69
C ARG A 333 -6.87 27.81 -16.84
N GLU A 334 -5.58 27.76 -17.22
CA GLU A 334 -4.52 27.06 -16.50
C GLU A 334 -4.54 27.33 -14.97
N SER A 335 -4.84 28.57 -14.54
CA SER A 335 -4.98 28.94 -13.12
C SER A 335 -6.14 28.25 -12.39
N ASP A 336 -7.28 28.11 -13.08
CA ASP A 336 -8.53 27.58 -12.53
C ASP A 336 -8.49 26.02 -12.49
N GLU A 337 -7.49 25.41 -13.14
CA GLU A 337 -7.19 23.98 -13.13
C GLU A 337 -6.19 23.63 -12.04
N GLU A 338 -5.13 24.44 -11.87
CA GLU A 338 -4.14 24.29 -10.78
C GLU A 338 -4.82 24.36 -9.39
N GLU A 339 -5.64 25.40 -9.13
CA GLU A 339 -6.35 25.59 -7.85
C GLU A 339 -7.32 24.42 -7.52
N ALA A 340 -7.97 23.83 -8.53
CA ALA A 340 -8.89 22.71 -8.33
C ALA A 340 -8.19 21.36 -8.11
N ILE A 341 -7.00 21.16 -8.70
CA ILE A 341 -6.17 19.96 -8.48
C ILE A 341 -5.50 20.01 -7.10
N GLU A 342 -5.01 21.18 -6.68
CA GLU A 342 -4.41 21.40 -5.36
C GLU A 342 -5.42 21.05 -4.25
N PHE A 343 -6.61 21.68 -4.25
CA PHE A 343 -7.70 21.39 -3.31
C PHE A 343 -8.09 19.91 -3.23
N LEU A 344 -8.24 19.23 -4.38
CA LEU A 344 -8.57 17.80 -4.39
C LEU A 344 -7.40 16.93 -3.88
N THR A 345 -6.15 17.36 -4.06
CA THR A 345 -4.97 16.64 -3.56
C THR A 345 -4.87 16.77 -2.05
N ASP A 346 -4.99 17.98 -1.52
CA ASP A 346 -4.94 18.27 -0.09
C ASP A 346 -6.10 17.57 0.66
N MET A 347 -7.31 17.55 0.06
CA MET A 347 -8.45 16.81 0.59
C MET A 347 -8.23 15.29 0.63
N ALA A 348 -7.50 14.72 -0.34
CA ALA A 348 -7.12 13.30 -0.30
C ALA A 348 -6.06 13.01 0.78
N GLU A 349 -5.05 13.88 0.90
CA GLU A 349 -4.00 13.75 1.91
C GLU A 349 -4.58 13.81 3.32
N ALA A 350 -5.40 14.83 3.60
CA ALA A 350 -6.17 14.96 4.83
C ALA A 350 -7.03 13.70 5.12
N GLY A 351 -7.63 13.13 4.07
CA GLY A 351 -8.47 11.94 4.11
C GLY A 351 -7.74 10.59 4.21
N ASN A 352 -6.41 10.53 4.36
CA ASN A 352 -5.60 9.30 4.27
C ASN A 352 -5.88 8.47 2.99
N GLY A 353 -6.18 9.15 1.88
CA GLY A 353 -6.50 8.57 0.58
C GLY A 353 -5.57 9.06 -0.53
N THR A 354 -5.99 8.84 -1.78
CA THR A 354 -5.21 9.15 -2.99
C THR A 354 -5.98 10.08 -3.93
N PHE A 355 -5.30 11.07 -4.53
CA PHE A 355 -5.83 11.83 -5.66
C PHE A 355 -5.55 11.12 -6.99
N TYR A 356 -6.58 10.99 -7.82
CA TYR A 356 -6.52 10.40 -9.15
C TYR A 356 -6.86 11.41 -10.25
N THR A 357 -6.14 11.39 -11.37
CA THR A 357 -6.58 12.14 -12.56
C THR A 357 -7.68 11.38 -13.30
N ALA A 358 -8.57 12.10 -13.98
CA ALA A 358 -9.69 11.52 -14.72
C ALA A 358 -9.99 12.24 -16.03
N ASN A 359 -8.96 12.58 -16.82
CA ASN A 359 -9.13 13.37 -18.04
C ASN A 359 -9.69 12.58 -19.24
N ASN A 360 -9.78 11.26 -19.11
CA ASN A 360 -10.27 10.33 -20.12
C ASN A 360 -10.74 9.04 -19.46
N TYR A 361 -11.25 8.11 -20.27
CA TYR A 361 -11.80 6.85 -19.80
C TYR A 361 -10.75 5.93 -19.17
N GLU A 362 -9.55 5.85 -19.75
CA GLU A 362 -8.46 5.03 -19.24
C GLU A 362 -8.07 5.50 -17.83
N GLU A 363 -7.77 6.79 -17.65
CA GLU A 363 -7.47 7.39 -16.32
C GLU A 363 -8.60 7.17 -15.31
N MET A 364 -9.85 7.46 -15.70
CA MET A 364 -11.03 7.26 -14.85
C MET A 364 -11.18 5.79 -14.42
N LYS A 365 -10.96 4.84 -15.33
CA LYS A 365 -11.06 3.41 -15.04
C LYS A 365 -9.93 2.94 -14.13
N ASP A 366 -8.70 3.37 -14.39
CA ASP A 366 -7.54 2.93 -13.63
C ASP A 366 -7.65 3.46 -12.19
N GLY A 367 -7.97 4.75 -11.99
CA GLY A 367 -8.20 5.32 -10.66
C GLY A 367 -9.40 4.73 -9.92
N LEU A 368 -10.52 4.45 -10.60
CA LEU A 368 -11.66 3.74 -9.99
C LEU A 368 -11.30 2.32 -9.56
N SER A 369 -10.48 1.62 -10.35
CA SER A 369 -10.03 0.26 -10.04
C SER A 369 -9.10 0.27 -8.82
N ASP A 370 -8.10 1.15 -8.84
CA ASP A 370 -7.10 1.30 -7.78
C ASP A 370 -7.75 1.72 -6.45
N SER A 371 -8.65 2.71 -6.49
CA SER A 371 -9.41 3.15 -5.32
C SER A 371 -10.25 2.03 -4.69
N PHE A 372 -10.87 1.18 -5.53
CA PHE A 372 -11.73 0.06 -5.09
C PHE A 372 -10.95 -1.18 -4.65
N THR A 373 -9.69 -1.36 -5.05
CA THR A 373 -8.83 -2.44 -4.54
C THR A 373 -8.04 -2.01 -3.31
N ASN A 374 -7.44 -0.82 -3.33
CA ASN A 374 -6.51 -0.35 -2.31
C ASN A 374 -7.25 0.24 -1.10
N VAL A 375 -7.90 -0.59 -0.31
CA VAL A 375 -8.57 -0.15 0.91
C VAL A 375 -7.63 -0.31 2.10
N ASN A 376 -7.03 0.80 2.55
CA ASN A 376 -6.11 0.83 3.69
C ASN A 376 -6.75 0.15 4.92
N THR A 377 -6.09 -0.91 5.41
CA THR A 377 -6.49 -1.64 6.61
C THR A 377 -5.43 -1.50 7.69
N ASP A 378 -5.83 -0.91 8.82
CA ASP A 378 -5.18 -1.15 10.11
C ASP A 378 -6.16 -1.94 10.98
N PRO A 379 -5.75 -3.13 11.42
CA PRO A 379 -5.14 -3.16 12.74
C PRO A 379 -3.85 -4.00 12.80
N SER A 380 -2.84 -3.45 13.47
CA SER A 380 -1.61 -4.15 13.83
C SER A 380 -1.88 -5.47 14.56
N THR A 381 -1.11 -6.52 14.26
CA THR A 381 -1.34 -7.85 14.85
C THR A 381 -0.24 -8.26 15.83
N PHE A 382 -0.66 -8.76 16.99
CA PHE A 382 0.25 -9.03 18.11
C PHE A 382 0.99 -10.38 17.99
N ILE A 383 2.30 -10.32 18.23
CA ILE A 383 3.14 -11.49 18.51
C ILE A 383 3.32 -11.61 20.04
N SER A 384 3.76 -12.78 20.52
CA SER A 384 4.03 -13.01 21.95
C SER A 384 5.09 -12.02 22.48
N PRO A 385 4.78 -11.19 23.49
CA PRO A 385 5.75 -10.23 24.04
C PRO A 385 6.91 -10.91 24.76
N THR A 386 8.09 -10.28 24.71
CA THR A 386 9.27 -10.69 25.48
C THR A 386 9.45 -9.80 26.69
N VAL A 387 9.65 -10.41 27.86
CA VAL A 387 9.95 -9.71 29.12
C VAL A 387 11.43 -9.89 29.46
N ALA A 388 12.12 -8.80 29.79
CA ALA A 388 13.53 -8.89 30.21
C ALA A 388 13.68 -9.48 31.64
N VAL A 389 14.78 -10.20 31.85
CA VAL A 389 15.10 -10.84 33.14
C VAL A 389 16.39 -10.24 33.69
N SER A 390 16.36 -9.77 34.95
CA SER A 390 17.52 -9.13 35.57
C SER A 390 18.59 -10.17 35.94
N SER A 391 19.79 -10.03 35.38
CA SER A 391 20.95 -10.88 35.72
C SER A 391 21.42 -10.68 37.17
N TYR A 392 21.41 -9.43 37.67
CA TYR A 392 21.86 -9.10 39.04
C TYR A 392 20.96 -9.65 40.15
N ASN A 393 19.77 -10.13 39.82
CA ASN A 393 18.95 -10.93 40.73
C ASN A 393 17.94 -11.76 39.93
N SER A 394 18.21 -13.06 39.75
CA SER A 394 17.30 -14.01 39.06
C SER A 394 15.94 -14.23 39.73
N LEU A 395 15.68 -13.57 40.87
CA LEU A 395 14.37 -13.47 41.53
C LEU A 395 13.64 -12.14 41.23
N ARG A 396 14.18 -11.30 40.32
CA ARG A 396 13.53 -10.10 39.79
C ARG A 396 13.50 -10.15 38.27
N VAL A 397 12.30 -10.26 37.72
CA VAL A 397 12.00 -9.85 36.34
C VAL A 397 12.19 -8.33 36.28
N THR A 398 12.70 -7.77 35.17
CA THR A 398 12.70 -6.30 35.02
C THR A 398 11.28 -5.82 34.72
N GLU A 399 11.01 -4.55 34.97
CA GLU A 399 9.70 -3.95 34.64
C GLU A 399 9.63 -3.60 33.13
N GLU A 400 10.37 -4.26 32.24
CA GLU A 400 10.48 -3.89 30.82
C GLU A 400 9.95 -5.00 29.92
N ILE A 401 9.10 -4.61 28.96
CA ILE A 401 8.48 -5.50 27.97
C ILE A 401 8.75 -4.97 26.57
N TYR A 402 9.05 -5.89 25.66
CA TYR A 402 9.35 -5.62 24.26
C TYR A 402 8.32 -6.35 23.38
N TYR A 403 7.67 -5.60 22.50
CA TYR A 403 6.66 -6.10 21.58
C TYR A 403 7.19 -6.01 20.15
N THR A 404 7.26 -7.15 19.47
CA THR A 404 7.30 -7.17 18.00
C THR A 404 5.88 -6.97 17.49
N VAL A 405 5.72 -5.98 16.61
CA VAL A 405 4.46 -5.65 15.94
C VAL A 405 4.67 -5.70 14.43
N PHE A 406 3.60 -6.01 13.70
CA PHE A 406 3.58 -5.94 12.24
C PHE A 406 2.18 -5.61 11.73
N GLN A 407 2.16 -4.99 10.56
CA GLN A 407 0.97 -4.59 9.83
C GLN A 407 0.91 -5.39 8.53
N PRO A 408 -0.06 -6.31 8.39
CA PRO A 408 -0.37 -6.91 7.11
C PRO A 408 -0.75 -5.84 6.09
N ALA A 409 -0.27 -5.99 4.86
CA ALA A 409 -0.69 -5.21 3.71
C ALA A 409 -1.19 -6.15 2.60
N GLU A 410 -1.86 -5.61 1.59
CA GLU A 410 -2.20 -6.38 0.38
C GLU A 410 -0.96 -6.68 -0.48
N SER A 411 0.15 -5.97 -0.24
CA SER A 411 1.44 -6.24 -0.88
C SER A 411 2.34 -7.16 -0.05
N THR A 412 3.40 -7.69 -0.67
CA THR A 412 4.40 -8.53 0.00
C THR A 412 5.23 -7.79 1.07
N ALA A 413 5.24 -6.45 1.05
CA ALA A 413 5.97 -5.58 1.98
C ALA A 413 5.20 -5.32 3.28
N TRP A 414 5.00 -6.36 4.10
CA TRP A 414 4.40 -6.16 5.42
C TRP A 414 5.36 -5.39 6.34
N ARG A 415 4.86 -4.27 6.90
CA ARG A 415 5.62 -3.40 7.80
C ARG A 415 5.78 -4.05 9.17
N GLY A 416 6.89 -3.79 9.84
CA GLY A 416 7.22 -4.31 11.17
C GLY A 416 7.84 -3.25 12.07
N ASN A 417 7.82 -3.47 13.39
CA ASN A 417 8.55 -2.64 14.36
C ASN A 417 8.77 -3.41 15.67
N LEU A 418 9.58 -2.84 16.55
CA LEU A 418 9.81 -3.30 17.91
C LEU A 418 9.56 -2.12 18.87
N LYS A 419 8.53 -2.23 19.72
CA LYS A 419 8.16 -1.19 20.70
C LYS A 419 8.49 -1.63 22.13
N ARG A 420 8.93 -0.66 22.95
CA ARG A 420 9.31 -0.87 24.36
C ARG A 420 8.28 -0.25 25.30
N TYR A 421 7.76 -1.04 26.23
CA TYR A 421 6.81 -0.62 27.27
C TYR A 421 7.26 -1.12 28.65
N LYS A 422 6.55 -0.69 29.70
CA LYS A 422 6.85 -1.07 31.08
C LYS A 422 5.76 -1.97 31.68
N LEU A 423 6.12 -2.95 32.49
CA LEU A 423 5.19 -3.77 33.27
C LEU A 423 4.84 -3.08 34.60
N GLY A 424 3.59 -2.62 34.72
CA GLY A 424 3.03 -2.05 35.94
C GLY A 424 2.85 -3.08 37.06
N SER A 425 2.80 -2.60 38.31
CA SER A 425 2.77 -3.47 39.49
C SER A 425 1.51 -4.32 39.64
N GLU A 426 0.42 -3.96 38.95
CA GLU A 426 -0.83 -4.73 38.92
C GLU A 426 -0.97 -5.61 37.66
N GLY A 427 0.05 -5.63 36.79
CA GLY A 427 0.08 -6.40 35.54
C GLY A 427 -0.27 -5.59 34.27
N GLN A 428 -0.49 -4.28 34.41
CA GLN A 428 -0.73 -3.35 33.32
C GLN A 428 0.50 -3.21 32.41
N ILE A 429 0.28 -2.86 31.14
CA ILE A 429 1.35 -2.39 30.25
C ILE A 429 1.30 -0.88 30.27
N LEU A 430 2.42 -0.24 30.63
CA LEU A 430 2.52 1.20 30.82
C LEU A 430 3.33 1.82 29.68
N ALA A 431 2.77 2.88 29.08
CA ALA A 431 3.38 3.77 28.13
C ALA A 431 4.16 4.87 28.85
N ASP A 432 5.14 5.44 28.17
CA ASP A 432 5.83 6.64 28.61
C ASP A 432 5.09 7.88 28.08
N ILE A 433 4.07 8.34 28.81
CA ILE A 433 3.20 9.46 28.37
C ILE A 433 3.84 10.85 28.59
N GLY A 434 5.17 10.93 28.56
CA GLY A 434 5.90 12.19 28.47
C GLY A 434 6.12 12.94 29.79
N GLN A 435 6.72 14.12 29.66
CA GLN A 435 6.97 15.06 30.75
C GLN A 435 5.98 16.22 30.67
N ASP A 436 5.23 16.49 31.74
CA ASP A 436 4.55 17.78 31.87
C ASP A 436 4.39 18.26 33.34
N PHE A 437 5.35 19.09 33.80
CA PHE A 437 5.43 19.83 35.09
C PHE A 437 6.70 20.75 35.03
N ASP A 438 6.91 21.89 35.78
CA ASP A 438 8.19 22.72 35.77
C ASP A 438 8.63 23.39 37.14
N PRO A 439 9.66 22.96 37.93
CA PRO A 439 9.76 22.87 39.42
C PRO A 439 9.27 24.04 40.24
N GLU A 440 9.67 25.21 39.80
CA GLU A 440 9.51 26.44 40.56
C GLU A 440 8.33 27.27 39.97
N ASN A 441 7.57 26.60 39.08
CA ASN A 441 6.10 26.45 39.06
C ASN A 441 5.56 25.07 39.63
N GLY A 442 6.06 23.90 39.17
CA GLY A 442 5.65 22.48 39.43
C GLY A 442 6.71 21.34 39.54
N GLU A 443 7.55 21.01 38.52
CA GLU A 443 8.44 19.80 38.43
C GLU A 443 9.15 19.22 39.66
N SER A 444 9.01 17.91 39.71
CA SER A 444 10.15 17.06 39.44
C SER A 444 9.90 16.43 38.06
N ALA A 445 10.86 16.45 37.13
CA ALA A 445 10.73 15.82 35.82
C ALA A 445 10.61 14.31 36.04
N TYR A 446 9.37 13.84 36.03
CA TYR A 446 9.03 12.43 36.08
C TYR A 446 8.33 12.12 34.77
N TYR A 447 8.83 11.11 34.06
CA TYR A 447 8.05 10.40 33.06
C TYR A 447 6.72 9.99 33.71
N LEU A 448 5.62 10.46 33.15
CA LEU A 448 4.30 10.00 33.57
C LEU A 448 4.07 8.62 32.94
N GLU A 449 3.48 7.71 33.71
CA GLU A 449 3.16 6.35 33.27
C GLU A 449 1.64 6.23 33.13
N GLY A 450 1.16 5.85 31.95
CA GLY A 450 -0.25 5.64 31.64
C GLY A 450 -0.47 4.26 31.01
N ASP A 451 -1.67 3.69 31.12
CA ASP A 451 -1.96 2.37 30.53
C ASP A 451 -1.85 2.45 28.99
N ALA A 452 -0.91 1.68 28.42
CA ALA A 452 -0.61 1.63 26.99
C ALA A 452 -1.64 0.84 26.18
N ILE A 453 -2.41 -0.03 26.85
CA ILE A 453 -3.36 -0.95 26.22
C ILE A 453 -4.78 -0.47 26.53
N ASP A 454 -5.62 -0.45 25.50
CA ASP A 454 -7.05 -0.24 25.63
C ASP A 454 -7.72 -1.51 26.21
N GLU A 455 -8.54 -1.36 27.25
CA GLU A 455 -9.13 -2.53 27.95
C GLU A 455 -10.23 -3.24 27.14
N ASP A 456 -10.91 -2.53 26.24
CA ASP A 456 -12.05 -3.05 25.49
C ASP A 456 -11.62 -3.76 24.20
N SER A 457 -10.66 -3.20 23.47
CA SER A 457 -10.13 -3.75 22.22
C SER A 457 -8.87 -4.61 22.39
N GLY A 458 -8.07 -4.37 23.44
CA GLY A 458 -6.79 -5.04 23.68
C GLY A 458 -5.62 -4.56 22.81
N TYR A 459 -5.82 -3.55 21.97
CA TYR A 459 -4.76 -2.91 21.18
C TYR A 459 -3.96 -1.88 21.99
N PHE A 460 -2.84 -1.41 21.44
CA PHE A 460 -2.22 -0.20 21.95
C PHE A 460 -3.18 0.98 21.73
N LYS A 461 -3.31 1.84 22.74
CA LYS A 461 -4.11 3.07 22.60
C LYS A 461 -3.44 4.01 21.60
N LEU A 462 -4.23 4.86 20.94
CA LEU A 462 -3.73 5.87 20.00
C LEU A 462 -2.71 6.80 20.68
N GLU A 463 -3.01 7.26 21.90
CA GLU A 463 -2.16 8.15 22.69
C GLU A 463 -1.01 7.44 23.44
N ALA A 464 -0.85 6.12 23.27
CA ALA A 464 0.24 5.40 23.91
C ALA A 464 1.57 5.76 23.22
N ARG A 465 2.57 6.15 24.00
CA ARG A 465 3.95 6.34 23.54
C ARG A 465 4.86 5.24 24.07
N SER A 466 5.54 4.53 23.16
CA SER A 466 6.58 3.57 23.55
C SER A 466 7.86 4.30 24.00
N TYR A 467 8.63 3.68 24.89
CA TYR A 467 9.79 4.31 25.57
C TYR A 467 10.97 4.68 24.65
N TRP A 468 10.92 4.30 23.37
CA TRP A 468 11.92 4.70 22.37
C TRP A 468 11.40 5.76 21.42
N SER A 469 10.15 6.19 21.54
CA SER A 469 9.53 7.19 20.66
C SER A 469 9.58 8.57 21.30
N ASP A 470 9.85 9.58 20.47
CA ASP A 470 9.84 10.96 20.93
C ASP A 470 8.39 11.50 21.03
N GLU A 471 7.49 11.06 20.13
CA GLU A 471 6.04 11.34 20.16
C GLU A 471 5.19 10.06 20.33
N ALA A 472 3.88 10.21 20.53
CA ALA A 472 2.96 9.07 20.61
C ALA A 472 2.97 8.25 19.32
N ASP A 473 3.09 6.92 19.46
CA ASP A 473 3.24 5.98 18.34
C ASP A 473 2.14 4.92 18.30
N GLY A 474 1.37 4.77 19.38
CA GLY A 474 0.15 3.99 19.49
C GLY A 474 0.19 2.59 18.88
N TYR A 475 -0.89 2.26 18.17
CA TYR A 475 -1.02 1.01 17.42
C TYR A 475 -0.34 1.03 16.04
N TYR A 476 0.03 2.21 15.52
CA TYR A 476 0.69 2.36 14.22
C TYR A 476 2.04 1.64 14.22
N VAL A 477 2.33 0.88 13.16
CA VAL A 477 3.53 0.03 13.11
C VAL A 477 4.72 0.80 12.57
N ASP A 478 4.52 1.60 11.53
CA ASP A 478 5.52 2.47 10.92
C ASP A 478 6.02 3.57 11.87
N GLN A 479 5.20 4.06 12.79
CA GLN A 479 5.59 5.14 13.70
C GLN A 479 6.44 4.67 14.89
N GLY A 480 7.51 5.41 15.15
CA GLY A 480 8.31 5.34 16.37
C GLY A 480 9.02 3.99 16.60
N GLY A 481 9.07 3.56 17.86
CA GLY A 481 9.68 2.31 18.28
C GLY A 481 11.19 2.26 18.02
N MET A 482 11.66 1.10 17.57
CA MET A 482 13.07 0.89 17.18
C MET A 482 13.31 1.20 15.70
N ALA A 483 12.27 1.23 14.86
CA ALA A 483 12.40 1.55 13.44
C ALA A 483 12.91 2.98 13.22
N HIS A 484 12.34 3.96 13.94
CA HIS A 484 12.82 5.36 14.05
C HIS A 484 14.12 5.52 14.88
N ARG A 485 14.83 4.44 15.20
CA ARG A 485 16.17 4.46 15.81
C ARG A 485 17.23 3.85 14.89
N PHE A 486 16.90 3.58 13.62
CA PHE A 486 17.89 3.32 12.59
C PHE A 486 18.67 4.59 12.24
N THR A 487 19.93 4.40 11.83
CA THR A 487 20.86 5.48 11.48
C THR A 487 21.33 5.34 10.04
N LEU A 488 21.77 6.45 9.43
CA LEU A 488 22.30 6.46 8.05
C LEU A 488 23.51 5.53 7.89
N GLU A 489 24.40 5.49 8.87
CA GLU A 489 25.45 4.49 8.98
C GLU A 489 24.92 3.29 9.77
N ARG A 490 24.79 2.12 9.12
CA ARG A 490 24.43 0.83 9.75
C ARG A 490 25.60 -0.16 9.67
N ASN A 491 25.58 -1.19 10.49
CA ASN A 491 26.60 -2.25 10.53
C ASN A 491 26.01 -3.58 10.01
N ILE A 492 25.94 -3.72 8.68
CA ILE A 492 25.18 -4.79 8.02
C ILE A 492 26.14 -5.83 7.47
N PHE A 493 25.89 -7.10 7.77
CA PHE A 493 26.68 -8.24 7.30
C PHE A 493 25.88 -9.15 6.38
N THR A 494 26.58 -9.81 5.46
CA THR A 494 26.14 -11.07 4.86
C THR A 494 27.25 -12.13 5.00
N ASP A 495 27.10 -13.30 4.40
CA ASP A 495 28.11 -14.36 4.45
C ASP A 495 28.58 -14.85 3.08
N ASN A 496 29.86 -15.18 3.00
CA ASN A 496 30.46 -15.76 1.80
C ASN A 496 30.40 -17.31 1.79
N GLY A 497 29.61 -17.93 2.68
CA GLY A 497 29.59 -19.37 2.94
C GLY A 497 30.70 -19.89 3.85
N SER A 498 31.44 -19.00 4.54
CA SER A 498 32.48 -19.38 5.52
C SER A 498 32.77 -18.35 6.60
N ALA A 499 32.54 -17.06 6.32
CA ALA A 499 32.70 -15.96 7.26
C ALA A 499 31.66 -14.87 6.96
N LEU A 500 31.37 -14.03 7.96
CA LEU A 500 30.67 -12.77 7.73
C LEU A 500 31.55 -11.82 6.91
N VAL A 501 30.91 -11.00 6.10
CA VAL A 501 31.50 -9.91 5.31
C VAL A 501 30.59 -8.70 5.48
N SER A 502 31.17 -7.55 5.78
CA SER A 502 30.43 -6.29 5.88
C SER A 502 29.93 -5.87 4.49
N ILE A 503 28.64 -5.52 4.42
CA ILE A 503 28.03 -4.80 3.29
C ILE A 503 28.37 -3.31 3.45
N SER A 504 28.26 -2.80 4.68
CA SER A 504 28.46 -1.37 5.01
C SER A 504 29.86 -0.85 4.70
N ASP A 505 30.90 -1.67 4.88
CA ASP A 505 32.30 -1.28 4.57
C ASP A 505 32.49 -0.94 3.07
N GLU A 506 31.57 -1.41 2.22
CA GLU A 506 31.59 -1.27 0.77
C GLU A 506 30.59 -0.20 0.27
N ILE A 507 29.93 0.51 1.20
CA ILE A 507 29.04 1.66 0.96
C ILE A 507 29.68 2.92 1.56
N SER A 508 29.84 3.98 0.77
CA SER A 508 30.56 5.20 1.14
C SER A 508 29.71 6.45 0.90
N VAL A 509 28.69 6.66 1.73
CA VAL A 509 27.84 7.86 1.69
C VAL A 509 28.71 9.12 1.83
N PRO A 510 28.57 10.14 0.96
CA PRO A 510 29.30 11.39 1.10
C PRO A 510 28.90 12.11 2.40
N GLY A 511 29.86 12.72 3.11
CA GLY A 511 29.59 13.52 4.32
C GLY A 511 28.77 14.80 4.08
N SER A 512 28.26 15.01 2.87
CA SER A 512 27.27 16.04 2.49
C SER A 512 25.86 15.48 2.34
N GLY A 513 25.63 14.18 2.51
CA GLY A 513 24.34 13.51 2.23
C GLY A 513 24.05 13.33 0.74
N LEU A 514 24.37 14.33 -0.09
CA LEU A 514 24.07 14.40 -1.53
C LEU A 514 24.22 13.07 -2.28
N VAL A 515 23.15 12.67 -2.95
CA VAL A 515 23.14 11.55 -3.89
C VAL A 515 24.01 11.91 -5.09
N GLY A 516 24.96 11.02 -5.39
CA GLY A 516 25.95 11.22 -6.45
C GLY A 516 25.45 10.76 -7.81
N SER A 517 26.36 10.66 -8.79
CA SER A 517 26.08 9.85 -9.98
C SER A 517 26.06 8.36 -9.61
N LEU A 518 25.19 7.61 -10.27
CA LEU A 518 25.09 6.13 -10.28
C LEU A 518 26.42 5.42 -9.88
N PHE A 519 26.36 4.62 -8.83
CA PHE A 519 27.40 3.83 -8.17
C PHE A 519 28.55 4.60 -7.52
N SER A 520 28.54 5.93 -7.45
CA SER A 520 29.72 6.67 -6.94
C SER A 520 30.03 6.44 -5.45
N HIS A 521 29.05 5.99 -4.66
CA HIS A 521 29.19 5.56 -3.26
C HIS A 521 29.32 4.04 -3.08
N LEU A 522 29.07 3.22 -4.11
CA LEU A 522 29.10 1.76 -4.03
C LEU A 522 30.41 1.19 -4.58
N SER A 523 30.98 0.22 -3.87
CA SER A 523 32.17 -0.50 -4.32
C SER A 523 31.86 -1.57 -5.37
N SER A 524 32.76 -1.77 -6.33
CA SER A 524 32.63 -2.86 -7.31
C SER A 524 32.71 -4.27 -6.68
N LEU A 525 33.27 -4.41 -5.47
CA LEU A 525 33.22 -5.69 -4.75
C LEU A 525 31.80 -6.00 -4.28
N LEU A 526 31.05 -4.96 -3.88
CA LEU A 526 29.64 -5.08 -3.51
C LEU A 526 28.81 -5.50 -4.72
N THR A 527 28.85 -4.71 -5.80
CA THR A 527 28.02 -4.90 -7.01
C THR A 527 28.34 -6.17 -7.80
N ASP A 528 29.62 -6.57 -7.87
CA ASP A 528 30.03 -7.68 -8.73
C ASP A 528 30.07 -9.03 -7.99
N THR A 529 30.15 -9.03 -6.65
CA THR A 529 30.48 -10.25 -5.86
C THR A 529 29.59 -10.50 -4.64
N LEU A 530 29.30 -9.47 -3.81
CA LEU A 530 28.56 -9.68 -2.55
C LEU A 530 27.04 -9.59 -2.78
N LEU A 531 26.60 -8.55 -3.48
CA LEU A 531 25.21 -8.26 -3.84
C LEU A 531 25.08 -8.14 -5.37
N SER A 532 25.61 -9.13 -6.09
CA SER A 532 25.44 -9.19 -7.56
C SER A 532 24.00 -9.54 -7.93
N LYS A 533 23.55 -9.12 -9.11
CA LYS A 533 22.18 -9.37 -9.60
C LYS A 533 21.75 -10.83 -9.51
N ASP A 534 22.67 -11.77 -9.80
CA ASP A 534 22.43 -13.21 -9.66
C ASP A 534 22.21 -13.65 -8.20
N LEU A 535 22.86 -13.02 -7.22
CA LEU A 535 22.67 -13.29 -5.79
C LEU A 535 21.44 -12.57 -5.20
N LEU A 536 21.06 -11.44 -5.77
CA LEU A 536 19.85 -10.69 -5.43
C LEU A 536 18.59 -11.26 -6.10
N GLY A 537 18.74 -12.17 -7.07
CA GLY A 537 17.62 -12.76 -7.82
C GLY A 537 17.13 -11.94 -9.02
N ILE A 538 17.76 -10.79 -9.28
CA ILE A 538 17.36 -9.78 -10.27
C ILE A 538 18.22 -9.81 -11.54
N SER A 539 18.64 -10.98 -12.02
CA SER A 539 19.55 -11.14 -13.18
C SER A 539 19.10 -10.45 -14.48
N GLY A 540 17.83 -10.06 -14.60
CA GLY A 540 17.27 -9.33 -15.75
C GLY A 540 17.27 -7.80 -15.61
N ALA A 541 17.50 -7.27 -14.41
CA ALA A 541 17.38 -5.84 -14.10
C ALA A 541 18.53 -4.99 -14.67
N SER A 542 18.26 -3.69 -14.80
CA SER A 542 19.23 -2.63 -15.08
C SER A 542 20.24 -2.47 -13.94
N ASP A 543 21.27 -1.66 -14.16
CA ASP A 543 22.26 -1.39 -13.11
C ASP A 543 21.65 -0.46 -12.03
N GLU A 544 20.73 0.44 -12.42
CA GLU A 544 19.99 1.37 -11.55
C GLU A 544 19.11 0.62 -10.53
N GLU A 545 18.25 -0.30 -11.00
CA GLU A 545 17.45 -1.19 -10.12
C GLU A 545 18.32 -2.04 -9.16
N GLN A 546 19.59 -2.34 -9.52
CA GLN A 546 20.51 -3.02 -8.61
C GLN A 546 21.05 -2.07 -7.54
N GLU A 547 21.34 -0.81 -7.89
CA GLU A 547 21.78 0.22 -6.95
C GLU A 547 20.69 0.55 -5.93
N ASP A 548 19.44 0.70 -6.36
CA ASP A 548 18.30 0.97 -5.48
C ASP A 548 18.08 -0.16 -4.47
N LEU A 549 18.12 -1.42 -4.93
CA LEU A 549 18.02 -2.58 -4.04
C LEU A 549 19.23 -2.68 -3.09
N ILE A 550 20.44 -2.32 -3.54
CA ILE A 550 21.63 -2.28 -2.65
C ILE A 550 21.50 -1.15 -1.62
N ASN A 551 20.98 0.01 -1.99
CA ASN A 551 20.73 1.13 -1.08
C ASN A 551 19.71 0.74 -0.01
N TRP A 552 18.58 0.14 -0.41
CA TRP A 552 17.56 -0.38 0.50
C TRP A 552 18.12 -1.44 1.46
N ILE A 553 18.95 -2.37 0.94
CA ILE A 553 19.67 -3.38 1.74
C ILE A 553 20.69 -2.74 2.69
N GLY A 554 21.31 -1.63 2.27
CA GLY A 554 22.18 -0.80 3.10
C GLY A 554 21.44 -0.03 4.21
N GLY A 555 20.11 0.02 4.17
CA GLY A 555 19.28 0.83 5.06
C GLY A 555 19.31 2.32 4.72
N LEU A 556 19.54 2.65 3.44
CA LEU A 556 19.45 4.00 2.90
C LEU A 556 18.09 4.20 2.22
N SER A 557 17.56 5.41 2.32
CA SER A 557 16.50 5.95 1.48
C SER A 557 16.95 7.31 0.93
N THR A 558 16.15 7.97 0.09
CA THR A 558 16.40 9.34 -0.38
C THR A 558 15.37 10.32 0.16
N GLY A 559 15.77 11.58 0.29
CA GLY A 559 14.96 12.72 0.70
C GLY A 559 15.59 14.02 0.18
N THR A 560 15.03 15.17 0.53
CA THR A 560 15.52 16.50 0.09
C THR A 560 16.16 17.30 1.22
N ASP A 561 17.15 18.14 0.89
CA ASP A 561 17.68 19.18 1.78
C ASP A 561 16.97 20.54 1.59
N ASP A 562 17.30 21.52 2.45
CA ASP A 562 16.76 22.89 2.43
C ASP A 562 16.93 23.64 1.08
N ASP A 563 17.79 23.13 0.18
CA ASP A 563 18.10 23.70 -1.15
C ASP A 563 17.54 22.79 -2.29
N ASP A 564 16.55 21.93 -1.99
CA ASP A 564 15.89 20.95 -2.88
C ASP A 564 16.83 19.90 -3.52
N ASN A 565 17.98 19.60 -2.89
CA ASN A 565 18.90 18.57 -3.40
C ASN A 565 18.58 17.20 -2.81
N GLU A 566 18.65 16.16 -3.65
CA GLU A 566 18.50 14.78 -3.19
C GLU A 566 19.67 14.35 -2.30
N ILE A 567 19.36 13.86 -1.11
CA ILE A 567 20.29 13.39 -0.08
C ILE A 567 19.92 11.97 0.38
N PHE A 568 20.93 11.19 0.77
CA PHE A 568 20.70 9.94 1.49
C PHE A 568 20.24 10.20 2.91
N ILE A 569 19.14 9.55 3.30
CA ILE A 569 18.60 9.52 4.67
C ILE A 569 18.56 8.06 5.18
N ALA A 570 18.34 7.89 6.48
CA ALA A 570 18.15 6.55 7.04
C ALA A 570 16.81 5.96 6.56
N ARG A 571 16.79 4.67 6.22
CA ARG A 571 15.54 3.93 6.06
C ARG A 571 14.99 3.58 7.45
N GLU A 572 14.08 4.40 7.96
CA GLU A 572 13.41 4.23 9.26
C GLU A 572 12.28 3.17 9.24
N GLU A 573 12.37 2.20 8.33
CA GLU A 573 11.42 1.11 8.17
C GLU A 573 12.01 -0.22 8.65
N MET A 574 11.22 -1.03 9.34
CA MET A 574 11.55 -2.42 9.68
C MET A 574 10.53 -3.36 9.02
N GLU A 575 10.96 -4.55 8.63
CA GLU A 575 10.09 -5.52 7.92
C GLU A 575 9.43 -6.49 8.90
N ASP A 576 8.34 -7.14 8.50
CA ASP A 576 7.50 -7.92 9.42
C ASP A 576 8.28 -9.01 10.20
N PRO A 577 8.32 -8.92 11.55
CA PRO A 577 8.85 -9.97 12.41
C PRO A 577 7.84 -11.09 12.68
N LEU A 578 6.96 -11.44 11.72
CA LEU A 578 5.73 -12.27 11.83
C LEU A 578 5.70 -13.41 12.88
N HIS A 579 6.78 -14.17 13.04
CA HIS A 579 6.90 -15.22 14.06
C HIS A 579 8.10 -15.06 15.00
N SER A 580 8.89 -14.00 14.83
CA SER A 580 10.07 -13.71 15.60
C SER A 580 9.71 -13.36 17.04
N GLN A 581 10.35 -14.09 17.96
CA GLN A 581 10.27 -13.83 19.40
C GLN A 581 11.61 -13.22 19.83
N PRO A 582 11.65 -11.95 20.27
CA PRO A 582 12.87 -11.29 20.70
C PRO A 582 13.61 -12.07 21.79
N LEU A 583 14.93 -12.13 21.68
CA LEU A 583 15.82 -12.76 22.64
C LEU A 583 16.83 -11.73 23.17
N ILE A 584 16.85 -11.49 24.48
CA ILE A 584 17.77 -10.53 25.10
C ILE A 584 18.94 -11.27 25.74
N ILE A 585 20.15 -10.79 25.45
CA ILE A 585 21.40 -11.24 26.09
C ILE A 585 21.98 -10.06 26.88
N ASN A 586 22.35 -10.33 28.13
CA ASN A 586 23.03 -9.36 29.00
C ASN A 586 24.55 -9.55 28.83
N TYR A 587 25.25 -8.49 28.43
CA TYR A 587 26.72 -8.46 28.30
C TYR A 587 27.38 -7.90 29.55
N GLY A 588 26.69 -7.01 30.27
CA GLY A 588 27.18 -6.42 31.51
C GLY A 588 26.14 -5.53 32.19
N PRO A 589 26.54 -4.73 33.21
CA PRO A 589 25.64 -3.84 33.91
C PRO A 589 25.23 -2.66 33.03
N GLY A 590 23.98 -2.67 32.56
CA GLY A 590 23.48 -1.69 31.59
C GLY A 590 23.98 -1.92 30.16
N ASP A 591 24.41 -3.13 29.83
CA ASP A 591 24.75 -3.53 28.46
C ASP A 591 23.92 -4.77 28.08
N ARG A 592 22.90 -4.54 27.26
CA ARG A 592 21.89 -5.52 26.88
C ARG A 592 21.59 -5.38 25.39
N VAL A 593 21.64 -6.52 24.70
CA VAL A 593 21.38 -6.60 23.27
C VAL A 593 20.21 -7.54 23.02
N LEU A 594 19.20 -7.04 22.31
CA LEU A 594 18.01 -7.77 21.88
C LEU A 594 18.20 -8.24 20.44
N PHE A 595 17.98 -9.52 20.19
CA PHE A 595 18.07 -10.15 18.88
C PHE A 595 16.69 -10.56 18.38
N MET A 596 16.40 -10.30 17.11
CA MET A 596 15.17 -10.70 16.40
C MET A 596 15.43 -10.70 14.90
N GLY A 597 14.69 -11.51 14.12
CA GLY A 597 14.79 -11.47 12.66
C GLY A 597 13.48 -11.10 11.97
N THR A 598 13.57 -10.71 10.70
CA THR A 598 12.45 -10.25 9.87
C THR A 598 12.32 -11.11 8.61
N ASN A 599 11.18 -11.00 7.92
CA ASN A 599 10.89 -11.83 6.76
C ASN A 599 11.57 -11.37 5.44
N SER A 600 12.14 -10.16 5.39
CA SER A 600 13.13 -9.76 4.35
C SER A 600 14.48 -10.47 4.53
N GLY A 601 14.71 -11.06 5.71
CA GLY A 601 15.83 -11.97 5.97
C GLY A 601 16.92 -11.44 6.90
N TYR A 602 16.79 -10.22 7.42
CA TYR A 602 17.70 -9.73 8.46
C TYR A 602 17.52 -10.51 9.77
N LEU A 603 18.63 -10.70 10.48
CA LEU A 603 18.71 -10.95 11.90
C LEU A 603 19.35 -9.71 12.54
N HIS A 604 18.55 -8.89 13.21
CA HIS A 604 18.98 -7.65 13.87
C HIS A 604 19.48 -7.90 15.29
N ALA A 605 20.33 -6.98 15.76
CA ALA A 605 20.80 -6.88 17.13
C ALA A 605 20.69 -5.42 17.61
N PHE A 606 19.85 -5.16 18.61
CA PHE A 606 19.53 -3.82 19.10
C PHE A 606 20.02 -3.59 20.53
N ARG A 607 20.66 -2.45 20.79
CA ARG A 607 20.82 -1.92 22.16
C ARG A 607 19.46 -1.42 22.65
N VAL A 608 19.11 -1.77 23.88
CA VAL A 608 17.76 -1.51 24.42
C VAL A 608 17.69 -0.38 25.45
N GLU A 609 18.82 0.11 25.96
CA GLU A 609 18.85 1.16 26.98
C GLU A 609 18.53 2.53 26.36
N LEU A 610 17.78 3.37 27.07
CA LEU A 610 17.24 4.62 26.52
C LEU A 610 18.33 5.57 25.98
N ASP A 611 19.45 5.70 26.71
CA ASP A 611 20.54 6.61 26.37
C ASP A 611 21.36 6.19 25.13
N ASN A 612 21.18 4.96 24.62
CA ASN A 612 21.91 4.43 23.47
C ASN A 612 21.12 3.40 22.63
N ALA A 613 19.79 3.52 22.60
CA ALA A 613 18.92 2.63 21.84
C ALA A 613 19.19 2.76 20.33
N GLY A 614 19.23 1.63 19.63
CA GLY A 614 19.52 1.56 18.20
C GLY A 614 20.12 0.22 17.77
N GLU A 615 20.31 0.05 16.46
CA GLU A 615 20.94 -1.16 15.90
C GLU A 615 22.45 -1.18 16.14
N VAL A 616 22.97 -2.32 16.60
CA VAL A 616 24.41 -2.60 16.74
C VAL A 616 24.96 -3.28 15.50
N PHE A 617 24.19 -4.25 14.99
CA PHE A 617 24.43 -4.89 13.70
C PHE A 617 23.17 -5.55 13.17
N SER A 618 23.17 -5.87 11.89
CA SER A 618 22.24 -6.84 11.31
C SER A 618 22.95 -7.82 10.36
N TYR A 619 22.35 -8.99 10.14
CA TYR A 619 22.91 -10.05 9.30
C TYR A 619 21.84 -10.62 8.37
N ILE A 620 22.07 -10.58 7.04
CA ILE A 620 21.27 -11.30 6.05
C ILE A 620 22.04 -12.55 5.61
N PRO A 621 21.57 -13.77 5.91
CA PRO A 621 22.17 -15.00 5.39
C PRO A 621 22.13 -15.05 3.87
N ARG A 622 23.21 -15.54 3.25
CA ARG A 622 23.33 -15.61 1.79
C ARG A 622 22.12 -16.22 1.05
N PRO A 623 21.48 -17.31 1.53
CA PRO A 623 20.28 -17.86 0.90
C PRO A 623 19.11 -16.87 0.80
N LEU A 624 19.03 -15.90 1.70
CA LEU A 624 17.95 -14.92 1.81
C LEU A 624 18.20 -13.60 1.07
N LEU A 625 19.37 -13.40 0.46
CA LEU A 625 19.66 -12.19 -0.35
C LEU A 625 18.69 -11.98 -1.53
N THR A 626 17.90 -12.98 -1.92
CA THR A 626 16.81 -12.88 -2.90
C THR A 626 15.46 -12.47 -2.29
N SER A 627 15.41 -12.11 -1.01
CA SER A 627 14.19 -11.77 -0.26
C SER A 627 13.94 -10.26 -0.09
N PRO A 628 14.97 -9.38 0.04
CA PRO A 628 14.80 -7.93 0.07
C PRO A 628 14.00 -7.31 -1.07
N VAL A 629 14.11 -7.85 -2.30
CA VAL A 629 13.40 -7.32 -3.47
C VAL A 629 11.89 -7.27 -3.28
N TYR A 630 11.29 -8.26 -2.59
CA TYR A 630 9.85 -8.32 -2.28
C TYR A 630 9.37 -7.25 -1.28
N TYR A 631 10.28 -6.43 -0.74
CA TYR A 631 9.96 -5.30 0.15
C TYR A 631 10.30 -3.95 -0.50
N GLN A 632 11.35 -3.90 -1.33
CA GLN A 632 11.74 -2.70 -2.06
C GLN A 632 10.90 -2.47 -3.33
N ASP A 633 10.44 -3.55 -3.98
CA ASP A 633 9.51 -3.55 -5.11
C ASP A 633 8.42 -4.63 -4.86
N PRO A 634 7.39 -4.32 -4.05
CA PRO A 634 6.47 -5.32 -3.55
C PRO A 634 5.35 -5.69 -4.54
N SER A 635 5.11 -6.99 -4.67
CA SER A 635 3.99 -7.55 -5.44
C SER A 635 2.68 -7.46 -4.64
N SER A 636 1.53 -7.28 -5.32
CA SER A 636 0.20 -7.47 -4.74
C SER A 636 -0.24 -8.95 -4.70
N ASP A 637 0.57 -9.87 -5.24
CA ASP A 637 0.33 -11.31 -5.08
C ASP A 637 0.94 -11.79 -3.76
N LEU A 638 0.09 -12.04 -2.75
CA LEU A 638 0.52 -12.54 -1.45
C LEU A 638 1.07 -13.97 -1.49
N ASP A 639 0.88 -14.74 -2.57
CA ASP A 639 1.58 -16.03 -2.75
C ASP A 639 3.11 -15.84 -2.97
N ASP A 640 3.54 -14.65 -3.42
CA ASP A 640 4.96 -14.26 -3.53
C ASP A 640 5.58 -13.79 -2.18
N LYS A 641 4.82 -13.78 -1.07
CA LYS A 641 5.31 -13.30 0.24
C LYS A 641 6.58 -14.02 0.67
N ALA A 642 7.69 -13.27 0.72
CA ALA A 642 8.97 -13.77 1.19
C ALA A 642 8.95 -14.07 2.70
N TYR A 643 9.61 -15.17 3.07
CA TYR A 643 9.87 -15.57 4.45
C TYR A 643 11.39 -15.60 4.69
N GLY A 644 11.81 -15.16 5.89
CA GLY A 644 13.21 -14.83 6.18
C GLY A 644 13.76 -15.50 7.44
N MET A 645 14.18 -14.67 8.40
CA MET A 645 14.75 -15.10 9.69
C MET A 645 13.73 -15.02 10.82
N ASP A 646 12.49 -15.45 10.58
CA ASP A 646 11.38 -15.42 11.56
C ASP A 646 11.46 -16.51 12.64
N GLY A 647 12.56 -17.24 12.71
CA GLY A 647 12.76 -18.39 13.59
C GLY A 647 13.00 -18.02 15.06
N ARG A 648 12.53 -18.91 15.96
CA ARG A 648 12.82 -18.79 17.39
C ARG A 648 14.31 -18.88 17.67
N LEU A 649 14.85 -17.82 18.25
CA LEU A 649 16.26 -17.75 18.63
C LEU A 649 16.56 -18.54 19.92
N SER A 650 17.83 -18.84 20.09
CA SER A 650 18.39 -19.45 21.29
C SER A 650 19.85 -19.01 21.43
N PHE A 651 20.43 -19.12 22.63
CA PHE A 651 21.82 -18.75 22.85
C PHE A 651 22.50 -19.66 23.87
N TRP A 652 23.82 -19.65 23.87
CA TRP A 652 24.64 -20.19 24.94
C TRP A 652 25.69 -19.16 25.37
N HIS A 653 25.58 -18.71 26.61
CA HIS A 653 26.67 -18.03 27.30
C HIS A 653 27.60 -19.08 27.93
N LYS A 654 28.80 -19.19 27.37
CA LYS A 654 29.92 -19.98 27.88
C LYS A 654 30.72 -19.14 28.87
N ASP A 655 30.07 -18.86 29.99
CA ASP A 655 30.64 -18.22 31.18
C ASP A 655 31.65 -19.18 31.84
N LEU A 656 32.93 -18.77 31.96
CA LEU A 656 34.02 -19.59 32.49
C LEU A 656 34.39 -19.30 33.94
N ASP A 657 34.05 -18.11 34.46
CA ASP A 657 34.36 -17.71 35.85
C ASP A 657 33.12 -17.69 36.77
N TYR A 658 31.93 -17.82 36.18
CA TYR A 658 30.59 -17.85 36.75
C TYR A 658 30.07 -16.48 37.27
N ASN A 659 30.49 -15.38 36.63
CA ASN A 659 30.10 -14.01 37.02
C ASN A 659 28.78 -13.50 36.37
N ASN A 660 28.30 -14.11 35.27
CA ASN A 660 27.13 -13.70 34.46
C ASN A 660 27.26 -12.35 33.70
N GLU A 661 28.49 -11.90 33.48
CA GLU A 661 28.90 -10.80 32.60
C GLU A 661 29.75 -11.41 31.47
N VAL A 662 29.82 -10.78 30.30
CA VAL A 662 30.54 -11.34 29.13
C VAL A 662 31.95 -10.74 29.10
N ASP A 663 32.90 -11.39 29.79
CA ASP A 663 34.25 -10.84 29.94
C ASP A 663 35.39 -11.86 29.75
N GLY A 664 36.64 -11.37 29.80
CA GLY A 664 37.85 -12.20 29.91
C GLY A 664 38.12 -13.20 28.77
N SER A 665 37.53 -14.38 28.84
CA SER A 665 37.68 -15.49 27.87
C SER A 665 36.36 -16.21 27.59
N ASP A 666 35.25 -15.60 28.00
CA ASP A 666 33.92 -16.14 27.81
C ASP A 666 33.47 -16.03 26.36
N LYS A 667 32.39 -16.73 26.03
CA LYS A 667 31.83 -16.74 24.68
C LYS A 667 30.31 -16.71 24.69
N VAL A 668 29.73 -15.91 23.80
CA VAL A 668 28.29 -15.91 23.55
C VAL A 668 28.05 -16.41 22.13
N TYR A 669 27.29 -17.49 22.02
CA TYR A 669 26.83 -18.01 20.73
C TYR A 669 25.34 -17.80 20.59
N LEU A 670 24.93 -17.11 19.52
CA LEU A 670 23.54 -16.96 19.09
C LEU A 670 23.21 -18.02 18.04
N TYR A 671 22.05 -18.66 18.18
CA TYR A 671 21.62 -19.80 17.38
C TYR A 671 20.25 -19.51 16.76
N ALA A 672 20.21 -19.48 15.43
CA ALA A 672 19.03 -19.08 14.66
C ALA A 672 18.65 -20.15 13.61
N GLY A 673 17.34 -20.29 13.37
CA GLY A 673 16.74 -21.01 12.26
C GLY A 673 15.83 -20.08 11.45
N MET A 674 15.34 -20.54 10.32
CA MET A 674 14.64 -19.75 9.30
C MET A 674 13.15 -20.09 9.16
N ARG A 675 12.62 -21.10 9.89
CA ARG A 675 11.29 -21.69 9.67
C ARG A 675 11.00 -21.89 8.17
N ARG A 676 10.09 -21.08 7.59
CA ARG A 676 9.68 -21.18 6.18
C ARG A 676 10.71 -20.57 5.21
N GLY A 677 11.54 -19.63 5.66
CA GLY A 677 12.61 -19.02 4.87
C GLY A 677 13.75 -19.97 4.47
N GLY A 678 13.87 -21.16 5.09
CA GLY A 678 14.75 -22.19 4.56
C GLY A 678 15.18 -23.34 5.49
N SER A 679 15.97 -24.23 4.90
CA SER A 679 16.48 -25.46 5.52
C SER A 679 17.85 -25.29 6.21
N SER A 680 18.17 -24.09 6.74
CA SER A 680 19.47 -23.83 7.37
C SER A 680 19.39 -23.35 8.82
N TYR A 681 20.36 -23.78 9.61
CA TYR A 681 20.65 -23.25 10.96
C TYR A 681 21.98 -22.51 10.96
N TYR A 682 22.03 -21.41 11.70
CA TYR A 682 23.18 -20.53 11.82
C TYR A 682 23.61 -20.40 13.27
N ALA A 683 24.92 -20.39 13.50
CA ALA A 683 25.52 -20.01 14.77
C ALA A 683 26.45 -18.82 14.58
N LEU A 684 26.17 -17.73 15.28
CA LEU A 684 27.02 -16.54 15.34
C LEU A 684 27.74 -16.50 16.69
N ASP A 685 29.05 -16.30 16.68
CA ASP A 685 29.80 -15.83 17.84
C ASP A 685 29.54 -14.31 17.93
N VAL A 686 28.72 -13.94 18.91
CA VAL A 686 28.30 -12.56 19.21
C VAL A 686 28.92 -12.07 20.52
N THR A 687 30.04 -12.66 20.95
CA THR A 687 30.74 -12.28 22.19
C THR A 687 31.10 -10.80 22.22
N ASP A 688 31.42 -10.24 21.05
CA ASP A 688 31.48 -8.80 20.80
C ASP A 688 30.35 -8.46 19.80
N PRO A 689 29.25 -7.84 20.24
CA PRO A 689 28.15 -7.44 19.37
C PRO A 689 28.56 -6.47 18.25
N GLU A 690 29.60 -5.66 18.45
CA GLU A 690 30.08 -4.72 17.41
C GLU A 690 30.83 -5.45 16.29
N ASN A 691 31.40 -6.63 16.59
CA ASN A 691 32.23 -7.43 15.69
C ASN A 691 31.78 -8.91 15.66
N PRO A 692 30.54 -9.21 15.21
CA PRO A 692 30.03 -10.57 15.16
C PRO A 692 30.81 -11.44 14.15
N SER A 693 30.74 -12.75 14.30
CA SER A 693 31.31 -13.69 13.31
C SER A 693 30.52 -15.00 13.23
N ILE A 694 30.58 -15.69 12.09
CA ILE A 694 30.03 -17.04 11.97
C ILE A 694 30.89 -18.01 12.77
N ALA A 695 30.27 -18.71 13.72
CA ALA A 695 30.87 -19.87 14.39
C ALA A 695 30.73 -21.12 13.51
N TRP A 696 29.54 -21.37 12.97
CA TRP A 696 29.25 -22.47 12.04
C TRP A 696 27.87 -22.32 11.37
N GLN A 697 27.65 -23.07 10.29
CA GLN A 697 26.40 -23.15 9.53
C GLN A 697 26.05 -24.62 9.27
N ILE A 698 24.75 -24.96 9.31
CA ILE A 698 24.22 -26.29 9.00
C ILE A 698 23.13 -26.14 7.94
N HIS A 699 23.29 -26.83 6.81
CA HIS A 699 22.37 -26.76 5.68
C HIS A 699 21.75 -28.13 5.38
N GLY A 700 20.42 -28.18 5.30
CA GLY A 700 19.64 -29.27 4.72
C GLY A 700 19.35 -29.04 3.23
N PRO A 701 18.68 -29.98 2.55
CA PRO A 701 18.13 -29.74 1.21
C PRO A 701 17.10 -28.59 1.23
N TYR A 702 17.26 -27.64 0.31
CA TYR A 702 16.23 -26.64 0.03
C TYR A 702 15.24 -27.20 -0.98
N GLN A 703 13.95 -26.97 -0.72
CA GLN A 703 12.85 -27.34 -1.61
C GLN A 703 12.51 -26.18 -2.56
N ASP A 704 12.59 -24.94 -2.07
CA ASP A 704 12.62 -23.73 -2.88
C ASP A 704 14.00 -23.57 -3.57
N THR A 705 14.00 -23.52 -4.91
CA THR A 705 15.20 -23.36 -5.73
C THR A 705 15.49 -21.91 -6.16
N ASN A 706 14.64 -20.95 -5.77
CA ASN A 706 14.80 -19.52 -6.08
C ASN A 706 15.69 -18.79 -5.05
N LYS A 707 16.09 -19.47 -3.97
CA LYS A 707 17.09 -19.00 -2.99
C LYS A 707 18.52 -19.29 -3.46
N ASN A 708 19.52 -18.62 -2.87
CA ASN A 708 20.93 -18.97 -3.08
C ASN A 708 21.29 -20.28 -2.33
N VAL A 709 20.86 -21.42 -2.88
CA VAL A 709 20.91 -22.73 -2.19
C VAL A 709 22.36 -23.14 -1.83
N PRO A 710 22.67 -23.30 -0.52
CA PRO A 710 23.99 -23.73 -0.08
C PRO A 710 24.17 -25.25 -0.23
N SER A 711 25.42 -25.72 -0.15
CA SER A 711 25.70 -27.16 -0.19
C SER A 711 25.29 -27.84 1.11
N VAL A 712 24.48 -28.91 1.00
CA VAL A 712 23.98 -29.70 2.15
C VAL A 712 25.12 -30.17 3.04
N THR A 713 25.04 -29.84 4.33
CA THR A 713 26.04 -30.21 5.34
C THR A 713 26.03 -31.74 5.54
N THR A 714 27.22 -32.34 5.60
CA THR A 714 27.35 -33.80 5.71
C THR A 714 26.67 -34.33 6.98
N GLY A 715 25.67 -35.19 6.80
CA GLY A 715 24.84 -35.76 7.88
C GLY A 715 23.44 -35.17 8.01
N PHE A 716 23.15 -34.07 7.31
CA PHE A 716 21.88 -33.32 7.39
C PHE A 716 21.01 -33.45 6.14
N SER A 717 21.17 -34.54 5.37
CA SER A 717 20.36 -34.81 4.17
C SER A 717 18.88 -35.12 4.41
N ALA A 718 18.42 -35.07 5.67
CA ALA A 718 17.03 -35.22 6.09
C ALA A 718 16.55 -34.01 6.92
N LEU A 719 17.32 -32.91 6.92
CA LEU A 719 16.94 -31.64 7.51
C LEU A 719 16.10 -30.86 6.47
N GLY A 720 14.82 -30.66 6.75
CA GLY A 720 13.96 -29.77 5.99
C GLY A 720 13.98 -28.35 6.56
N GLN A 721 12.89 -27.61 6.34
CA GLN A 721 12.69 -26.26 6.84
C GLN A 721 12.85 -26.18 8.38
N THR A 722 13.51 -25.14 8.86
CA THR A 722 14.07 -25.09 10.23
C THR A 722 13.12 -24.49 11.27
N TRP A 723 12.03 -25.20 11.55
CA TRP A 723 10.93 -24.75 12.42
C TRP A 723 11.18 -24.88 13.93
N SER A 724 11.99 -25.85 14.36
CA SER A 724 12.39 -26.04 15.77
C SER A 724 13.50 -25.07 16.12
N ARG A 725 13.48 -24.46 17.30
CA ARG A 725 14.71 -23.82 17.80
C ARG A 725 15.76 -24.87 18.17
N MET A 726 17.01 -24.44 18.24
CA MET A 726 18.10 -25.26 18.76
C MET A 726 18.08 -25.19 20.29
N VAL A 727 17.88 -26.32 20.96
CA VAL A 727 17.75 -26.37 22.42
C VAL A 727 19.11 -26.69 23.04
N PRO A 728 19.81 -25.73 23.69
CA PRO A 728 21.07 -25.99 24.37
C PRO A 728 20.87 -26.86 25.61
N ALA A 729 21.73 -27.86 25.74
CA ALA A 729 21.74 -28.77 26.88
C ALA A 729 23.17 -29.18 27.22
N GLN A 730 23.49 -29.25 28.51
CA GLN A 730 24.72 -29.86 28.99
C GLN A 730 24.51 -31.36 29.15
N ILE A 731 25.37 -32.18 28.56
CA ILE A 731 25.28 -33.66 28.59
C ILE A 731 26.61 -34.31 28.93
N ARG A 732 26.57 -35.61 29.26
CA ARG A 732 27.76 -36.47 29.34
C ARG A 732 28.02 -37.20 28.02
N TRP A 733 28.87 -36.63 27.18
CA TRP A 733 29.27 -37.21 25.89
C TRP A 733 30.69 -37.78 25.94
N ASP A 734 30.87 -39.04 25.49
CA ASP A 734 32.16 -39.78 25.51
C ASP A 734 32.91 -39.73 26.86
N GLY A 735 32.16 -39.61 27.97
CA GLY A 735 32.68 -39.51 29.34
C GLY A 735 33.05 -38.09 29.80
N ALA A 736 33.09 -37.12 28.90
CA ALA A 736 33.31 -35.71 29.20
C ALA A 736 31.96 -34.97 29.38
N SER A 737 32.01 -33.79 29.99
CA SER A 737 30.89 -32.84 29.96
C SER A 737 30.96 -32.05 28.66
N ARG A 738 29.83 -31.85 27.98
CA ARG A 738 29.75 -31.10 26.72
C ARG A 738 28.40 -30.37 26.64
N VAL A 739 28.40 -29.15 26.10
CA VAL A 739 27.16 -28.48 25.69
C VAL A 739 26.85 -28.87 24.23
N VAL A 740 25.61 -29.29 24.01
CA VAL A 740 25.09 -29.71 22.71
C VAL A 740 23.81 -28.96 22.40
N LEU A 741 23.42 -28.95 21.13
CA LEU A 741 22.12 -28.44 20.69
C LEU A 741 21.27 -29.60 20.19
N PHE A 742 20.05 -29.71 20.71
CA PHE A 742 19.03 -30.62 20.20
C PHE A 742 18.03 -29.85 19.33
N PHE A 743 17.75 -30.37 18.14
CA PHE A 743 16.71 -29.84 17.25
C PHE A 743 16.13 -30.96 16.40
N THR A 744 14.87 -30.80 15.99
CA THR A 744 14.22 -31.76 15.10
C THR A 744 14.64 -31.60 13.64
N GLY A 745 14.30 -32.58 12.82
CA GLY A 745 14.61 -32.58 11.39
C GLY A 745 13.86 -31.50 10.58
N GLY A 746 12.90 -30.79 11.17
CA GLY A 746 12.19 -29.70 10.50
C GLY A 746 10.90 -30.11 9.79
N TYR A 747 10.35 -29.18 9.01
CA TYR A 747 9.15 -29.37 8.18
C TYR A 747 9.54 -29.85 6.78
N ASP A 748 8.65 -30.60 6.14
CA ASP A 748 8.76 -31.05 4.75
C ASP A 748 7.65 -30.35 3.94
N THR A 749 8.02 -29.51 2.97
CA THR A 749 7.02 -28.78 2.17
C THR A 749 6.25 -29.67 1.21
N ASP A 750 6.59 -30.97 1.10
CA ASP A 750 5.74 -31.93 0.36
C ASP A 750 4.31 -31.98 0.90
N LYS A 751 4.07 -31.47 2.13
CA LYS A 751 2.78 -31.43 2.83
C LYS A 751 1.85 -30.28 2.46
N ASP A 752 2.35 -29.17 1.91
CA ASP A 752 1.52 -27.97 1.65
C ASP A 752 0.35 -28.30 0.69
N ASP A 753 0.59 -29.16 -0.31
CA ASP A 753 -0.40 -29.55 -1.33
C ASP A 753 -1.14 -30.88 -1.07
N GLN A 754 -0.98 -31.52 0.10
CA GLN A 754 -1.45 -32.90 0.30
C GLN A 754 -2.88 -33.01 0.82
N SER A 755 -3.79 -33.49 -0.05
CA SER A 755 -5.12 -33.95 0.36
C SER A 755 -5.15 -35.29 1.10
N VAL A 756 -4.02 -36.03 1.14
CA VAL A 756 -3.89 -37.33 1.82
C VAL A 756 -2.54 -37.47 2.52
N ARG A 757 -2.52 -38.14 3.68
CA ARG A 757 -1.31 -38.28 4.50
C ARG A 757 -0.25 -39.18 3.85
N THR A 758 0.72 -38.58 3.16
CA THR A 758 1.97 -39.21 2.68
C THR A 758 3.01 -39.29 3.79
N ALA A 759 4.02 -40.15 3.64
CA ALA A 759 5.19 -40.19 4.50
C ALA A 759 6.28 -39.27 3.93
N ASP A 760 6.96 -38.56 4.81
CA ASP A 760 7.88 -37.44 4.54
C ASP A 760 9.26 -37.98 4.19
N ASP A 761 10.00 -37.30 3.31
CA ASP A 761 11.39 -37.65 2.99
C ASP A 761 12.42 -36.73 3.68
N LEU A 762 11.98 -35.55 4.12
CA LEU A 762 12.67 -34.67 5.07
C LEU A 762 11.99 -34.68 6.44
N GLY A 763 12.54 -33.95 7.42
CA GLY A 763 11.88 -33.68 8.70
C GLY A 763 11.90 -34.81 9.74
N ALA A 764 11.87 -36.06 9.30
CA ALA A 764 11.54 -37.24 10.13
C ALA A 764 12.70 -37.75 11.01
N THR A 765 13.45 -36.88 11.70
CA THR A 765 14.48 -37.26 12.68
C THR A 765 14.68 -36.24 13.81
N LEU A 766 15.56 -36.57 14.76
CA LEU A 766 16.06 -35.67 15.80
C LEU A 766 17.59 -35.62 15.70
N TYR A 767 18.16 -34.43 15.70
CA TYR A 767 19.59 -34.17 15.65
C TYR A 767 20.13 -33.74 17.01
N MET A 768 21.39 -34.07 17.27
CA MET A 768 22.19 -33.54 18.35
C MET A 768 23.57 -33.17 17.82
N VAL A 769 23.93 -31.89 17.95
CA VAL A 769 25.20 -31.34 17.45
C VAL A 769 26.01 -30.72 18.58
N ASP A 770 27.32 -30.64 18.39
CA ASP A 770 28.22 -29.91 19.28
C ASP A 770 27.95 -28.40 19.19
N ALA A 771 27.71 -27.73 20.32
CA ALA A 771 27.23 -26.34 20.33
C ALA A 771 28.28 -25.31 19.85
N GLU A 772 29.57 -25.64 20.00
CA GLU A 772 30.69 -24.75 19.64
C GLU A 772 31.12 -24.93 18.18
N THR A 773 30.83 -26.10 17.57
CA THR A 773 31.37 -26.47 16.25
C THR A 773 30.34 -26.92 15.20
N GLY A 774 29.06 -27.07 15.58
CA GLY A 774 28.00 -27.55 14.70
C GLY A 774 28.15 -29.03 14.27
N ALA A 775 29.16 -29.73 14.78
CA ALA A 775 29.48 -31.08 14.37
C ALA A 775 28.38 -32.07 14.80
N LEU A 776 27.88 -32.87 13.85
CA LEU A 776 26.88 -33.90 14.13
C LEU A 776 27.44 -34.97 15.08
N LEU A 777 26.87 -35.07 16.28
CA LEU A 777 27.26 -36.06 17.28
C LEU A 777 26.35 -37.28 17.28
N TRP A 778 25.05 -37.07 17.06
CA TRP A 778 24.03 -38.12 17.06
C TRP A 778 22.81 -37.74 16.22
N ASN A 779 22.22 -38.74 15.55
CA ASN A 779 21.02 -38.60 14.73
C ASN A 779 20.08 -39.78 15.01
N ALA A 780 18.83 -39.52 15.40
CA ALA A 780 17.87 -40.55 15.78
C ALA A 780 17.64 -41.62 14.69
N SER A 781 17.60 -41.24 13.41
CA SER A 781 17.37 -42.18 12.31
C SER A 781 18.51 -43.19 12.09
N ILE A 782 19.72 -42.87 12.58
CA ILE A 782 20.93 -43.71 12.46
C ILE A 782 21.26 -44.41 13.79
N ASN A 783 21.10 -43.70 14.90
CA ASN A 783 21.65 -44.09 16.19
C ASN A 783 20.60 -44.58 17.21
N ALA A 784 19.30 -44.28 17.03
CA ALA A 784 18.25 -44.75 17.93
C ALA A 784 17.76 -46.16 17.54
N THR A 785 17.54 -47.02 18.54
CA THR A 785 16.90 -48.34 18.31
C THR A 785 15.38 -48.17 18.36
N LEU A 786 14.80 -47.71 17.26
CA LEU A 786 13.37 -47.43 17.16
C LEU A 786 12.56 -48.71 16.86
N SER A 787 11.40 -48.85 17.50
CA SER A 787 10.50 -50.00 17.30
C SER A 787 9.67 -49.90 16.02
N HIS A 788 9.54 -48.68 15.47
CA HIS A 788 8.83 -48.32 14.26
C HIS A 788 9.64 -47.22 13.55
N SER A 789 9.54 -47.11 12.23
CA SER A 789 10.13 -45.99 11.49
C SER A 789 9.44 -44.67 11.85
N MET A 790 10.22 -43.61 12.06
CA MET A 790 9.72 -42.24 11.96
C MET A 790 9.38 -42.00 10.49
N GLN A 791 8.16 -41.54 10.21
CA GLN A 791 7.60 -41.41 8.85
C GLN A 791 7.10 -40.00 8.54
N TYR A 792 7.20 -39.09 9.50
CA TYR A 792 6.62 -37.76 9.44
C TYR A 792 7.59 -36.76 10.05
N SER A 793 7.60 -35.56 9.50
CA SER A 793 8.32 -34.39 9.97
C SER A 793 8.00 -34.06 11.43
N PHE A 794 8.97 -33.42 12.08
CA PHE A 794 8.82 -32.92 13.44
C PHE A 794 9.24 -31.44 13.44
N THR A 795 8.29 -30.55 13.67
CA THR A 795 8.52 -29.08 13.63
C THR A 795 8.68 -28.45 15.01
N THR A 796 8.31 -29.16 16.07
CA THR A 796 8.28 -28.66 17.45
C THR A 796 9.62 -28.84 18.16
N ASP A 797 10.01 -27.83 18.95
CA ASP A 797 11.15 -27.90 19.89
C ASP A 797 11.19 -29.21 20.70
N PRO A 798 12.34 -29.91 20.77
CA PRO A 798 12.49 -31.06 21.65
C PRO A 798 12.54 -30.64 23.12
N ILE A 799 11.82 -31.35 23.99
CA ILE A 799 11.92 -31.15 25.45
C ILE A 799 13.01 -32.07 26.00
N VAL A 800 14.03 -31.47 26.58
CA VAL A 800 15.17 -32.12 27.23
C VAL A 800 14.88 -32.30 28.73
N LEU A 801 15.25 -33.45 29.31
CA LEU A 801 14.87 -33.83 30.69
C LEU A 801 16.01 -34.55 31.43
N ASP A 802 16.71 -33.83 32.32
CA ASP A 802 17.51 -34.46 33.39
C ASP A 802 16.56 -35.25 34.31
N ARG A 803 16.87 -36.54 34.54
CA ARG A 803 16.02 -37.48 35.29
C ARG A 803 16.59 -37.89 36.65
N ASP A 804 17.86 -37.62 36.91
CA ASP A 804 18.56 -37.93 38.17
C ASP A 804 19.08 -36.69 38.91
N ASN A 805 18.85 -35.50 38.36
CA ASN A 805 19.21 -34.18 38.87
C ASN A 805 20.72 -34.02 39.07
N ASP A 806 21.54 -34.50 38.12
CA ASP A 806 23.00 -34.37 38.17
C ASP A 806 23.55 -33.13 37.43
N GLY A 807 22.67 -32.39 36.74
CA GLY A 807 23.02 -31.20 35.96
C GLY A 807 23.47 -31.51 34.53
N ALA A 808 23.44 -32.78 34.12
CA ALA A 808 23.49 -33.21 32.74
C ALA A 808 22.14 -33.83 32.33
N SER A 809 21.70 -33.54 31.10
CA SER A 809 20.45 -34.07 30.54
C SER A 809 20.62 -35.35 29.72
#